data_AF-W0F7Y2-F1
#
_entry.id   AF-W0F7Y2-F1
#
_cell.length_a   1.000
_cell.length_b   1.000
_cell.length_c   1.000
_cell.angle_alpha   90.00
_cell.angle_beta   90.00
_cell.angle_gamma   90.00
#
_symmetry.space_group_name_H-M   'P 1'
#
loop_
_entity.id
_entity.type
_entity.pdbx_description
1 polymer ?
#
loop_
_entity_poly.entity_id
_entity_poly.type
_entity_poly.pdbx_seq_one_letter_code
_entity_poly.pdbx_strand_id
1 'polypeptide(L)'
;MSASVFLNKANSLLPAEDFTALRKLGFKNIEEEGSDHWTNYNNSDPGITILDAVCYAITDLAYRTGFEVKDLLAPAQLAEDTWKQIFYTARQILHNSALTINDYRKLLIDIKGVRNAWIETSKDYEVPVWIDYNYPDRRADDCGCGDAAEHTCLGALGLSAIDAATYKSGFQSKLADAQTAYNNLPANATGQQKKAAQALIDKITWQLTQLPDDPSQLVASKIVELEGLYNVMIEYEEAVIDNDQRETIRQQVVETLAANRNLCEDFITVDAVEYENFGIGLFAALEEDADPDTVLATVFFTIYKYFTPSVPFNTIQQLLDKGYEVDEIFEGPALQHGFIEDIALENTDLFRDIRLSDLINEIADISGIKAITYLHLPFSGISDATALNNFFNQWMDHLKEERKVARIQPALSQALFCKERETISYYMGRKEDRRPDRMLKLFRDQKTLEAKYKLIGAPDDFPVPVGEYMDLEDYFPVTYSLPMCYGVGEQDSLPANADEKRKVQALQLKGYMLFFEQLLSDYLVRLNHLKELFSFDDTIQHTAFVRSFFTATEFTETQISEIRDLKQLVIDYQNRGADHWDQIINDFASVIQELVEPLPRFNQRRNTFLDHLLARFSEDLSAYASISKWLTPVHLEERLIGDKIRMLKDGEYTNISSRRATGYDYTRYDTWGTANVSGAERRTARLLGFKDITCRQLATDFIVTEAIPNTPGKNTIKFIDPDNKEVVLLTSVPVSDGCCTELLISQILEHAEELIYFKLLNGAKQRRWKYEDSMVPFWFELYDSTDDTVAVLLATSGEFQTDADRQHAFDRLQVLLQRINDNEGMHLVEHILLRPKLNEVLDEKNIPEPVSFLNVCLDGCDVGIGLNEGVQLPLFKKKVSRVPAALCYDQMPWILEYFKLPVKPGDKSILYQQAFADGSEPLPLKFRKYELLAQRVRALQEFGSERINYEIVSNFEEQEDPSKTKYSFIIHGDKNVVLAQSDFIYSKRTQKQVEEGVPPAADDIDIAIEALMTWFGFELDLYCEPDPCDNNEDPYSFRVTAVLPCWPRRLRNQTFRNLVEKTIQTEFPAHIQVRIKWVGLQEMRAFETLYSNWLDEMAQNEMPRYEMVNPLVDKLNAIQPCTCDEDCTGAS
;
A
#
# COMPACT_ATOMS: atom_id res chain seq x y z
N MET A 1 -44.10 -27.11 15.25
CA MET A 1 -44.54 -27.37 16.64
C MET A 1 -43.84 -26.35 17.52
N SER A 2 -44.57 -25.51 18.25
CA SER A 2 -43.97 -24.52 19.15
C SER A 2 -43.28 -25.23 20.31
N ALA A 3 -41.97 -25.04 20.45
CA ALA A 3 -41.23 -25.55 21.59
C ALA A 3 -41.76 -24.90 22.87
N SER A 4 -42.12 -25.72 23.86
CA SER A 4 -42.53 -25.25 25.18
C SER A 4 -41.36 -24.52 25.85
N VAL A 5 -41.53 -23.22 26.10
CA VAL A 5 -40.57 -22.38 26.83
C VAL A 5 -40.55 -22.83 28.29
N PHE A 6 -39.42 -23.35 28.76
CA PHE A 6 -39.16 -23.59 30.18
C PHE A 6 -38.33 -22.44 30.73
N LEU A 7 -38.81 -21.76 31.77
CA LEU A 7 -38.00 -20.82 32.54
C LEU A 7 -36.94 -21.61 33.33
N ASN A 8 -35.68 -21.50 32.91
CA ASN A 8 -34.55 -22.09 33.62
C ASN A 8 -34.37 -21.36 34.95
N LYS A 9 -34.78 -21.99 36.06
CA LYS A 9 -34.64 -21.44 37.43
C LYS A 9 -33.19 -21.34 37.93
N ALA A 10 -32.22 -21.83 37.14
CA ALA A 10 -30.83 -21.97 37.54
C ALA A 10 -29.87 -20.96 36.87
N ASN A 11 -30.37 -19.88 36.26
CA ASN A 11 -29.46 -18.80 35.84
C ASN A 11 -28.96 -18.09 37.11
N SER A 12 -27.73 -18.39 37.52
CA SER A 12 -27.06 -17.62 38.56
C SER A 12 -26.83 -16.21 38.03
N LEU A 13 -27.47 -15.22 38.67
CA LEU A 13 -27.24 -13.81 38.40
C LEU A 13 -25.75 -13.51 38.47
N LEU A 14 -25.27 -12.66 37.57
CA LEU A 14 -23.92 -12.12 37.68
C LEU A 14 -23.80 -11.34 39.00
N PRO A 15 -22.60 -11.21 39.60
CA PRO A 15 -22.44 -10.46 40.85
C PRO A 15 -22.98 -9.02 40.81
N ALA A 16 -23.00 -8.39 39.63
CA ALA A 16 -23.53 -7.04 39.42
C ALA A 16 -25.06 -7.01 39.20
N GLU A 17 -25.69 -8.15 38.92
CA GLU A 17 -27.15 -8.29 38.83
C GLU A 17 -27.75 -8.75 40.17
N ASP A 18 -26.92 -9.28 41.08
CA ASP A 18 -27.34 -9.67 42.43
C ASP A 18 -27.30 -8.48 43.40
N PHE A 19 -28.47 -7.88 43.62
CA PHE A 19 -28.68 -6.82 44.60
C PHE A 19 -28.11 -7.14 45.98
N THR A 20 -28.27 -8.37 46.47
CA THR A 20 -27.83 -8.75 47.82
C THR A 20 -26.31 -8.77 47.90
N ALA A 21 -25.65 -9.25 46.84
CA ALA A 21 -24.21 -9.24 46.73
C ALA A 21 -23.65 -7.81 46.66
N LEU A 22 -24.23 -6.95 45.81
CA LEU A 22 -23.87 -5.54 45.70
C LEU A 22 -24.03 -4.79 47.02
N ARG A 23 -25.18 -4.98 47.67
CA ARG A 23 -25.48 -4.38 48.97
C ARG A 23 -24.44 -4.78 50.00
N LYS A 24 -24.13 -6.08 50.10
CA LYS A 24 -23.11 -6.59 51.02
C LYS A 24 -21.73 -6.00 50.75
N LEU A 25 -21.36 -5.83 49.48
CA LEU A 25 -20.12 -5.15 49.09
C LEU A 25 -20.12 -3.68 49.51
N GLY A 26 -21.23 -2.98 49.31
CA GLY A 26 -21.41 -1.60 49.75
C GLY A 26 -21.23 -1.44 51.27
N PHE A 27 -21.87 -2.31 52.07
CA PHE A 27 -21.66 -2.32 53.53
C PHE A 27 -20.21 -2.52 53.90
N LYS A 28 -19.55 -3.50 53.28
CA LYS A 28 -18.14 -3.78 53.53
C LYS A 28 -17.27 -2.55 53.28
N ASN A 29 -17.47 -1.83 52.16
CA ASN A 29 -16.71 -0.62 51.86
C ASN A 29 -16.99 0.51 52.87
N ILE A 30 -18.23 0.67 53.32
CA ILE A 30 -18.58 1.67 54.35
C ILE A 30 -17.94 1.32 55.71
N GLU A 31 -17.94 0.04 56.09
CA GLU A 31 -17.31 -0.42 57.33
C GLU A 31 -15.79 -0.21 57.30
N GLU A 32 -15.14 -0.52 56.16
CA GLU A 32 -13.69 -0.38 55.99
C GLU A 32 -13.24 1.09 56.03
N GLU A 33 -13.94 1.98 55.32
CA GLU A 33 -13.52 3.38 55.16
C GLU A 33 -14.14 4.35 56.17
N GLY A 34 -15.29 3.99 56.76
CA GLY A 34 -16.15 4.92 57.51
C GLY A 34 -16.45 4.53 58.94
N SER A 35 -16.00 3.38 59.45
CA SER A 35 -16.40 2.86 60.77
C SER A 35 -16.04 3.76 61.96
N ASP A 36 -15.02 4.62 61.83
CA ASP A 36 -14.66 5.61 62.86
C ASP A 36 -15.69 6.75 63.00
N HIS A 37 -16.47 7.01 61.96
CA HIS A 37 -17.40 8.16 61.89
C HIS A 37 -18.87 7.76 61.69
N TRP A 38 -19.14 6.72 60.92
CA TRP A 38 -20.47 6.20 60.64
C TRP A 38 -20.60 4.78 61.20
N THR A 39 -21.22 4.67 62.37
CA THR A 39 -21.31 3.42 63.16
C THR A 39 -22.71 2.77 63.13
N ASN A 40 -23.69 3.40 62.47
CA ASN A 40 -25.07 2.97 62.43
C ASN A 40 -25.45 2.47 61.02
N TYR A 41 -25.57 1.16 60.86
CA TYR A 41 -25.84 0.50 59.58
C TYR A 41 -27.28 0.00 59.45
N ASN A 42 -28.19 0.50 60.28
CA ASN A 42 -29.60 0.08 60.27
C ASN A 42 -30.32 0.61 59.03
N ASN A 43 -31.35 -0.12 58.57
CA ASN A 43 -32.18 0.27 57.42
C ASN A 43 -32.97 1.59 57.61
N SER A 44 -32.99 2.14 58.83
CA SER A 44 -33.57 3.46 59.11
C SER A 44 -32.61 4.61 58.83
N ASP A 45 -31.32 4.33 58.64
CA ASP A 45 -30.31 5.34 58.33
C ASP A 45 -30.46 5.79 56.86
N PRO A 46 -30.58 7.10 56.59
CA PRO A 46 -30.71 7.61 55.23
C PRO A 46 -29.59 7.19 54.28
N GLY A 47 -28.35 7.12 54.76
CA GLY A 47 -27.22 6.71 53.92
C GLY A 47 -27.34 5.24 53.47
N ILE A 48 -27.88 4.36 54.32
CA ILE A 48 -28.14 2.96 53.96
C ILE A 48 -29.29 2.87 52.96
N THR A 49 -30.35 3.67 53.11
CA THR A 49 -31.44 3.68 52.12
C THR A 49 -30.99 4.20 50.75
N ILE A 50 -30.05 5.15 50.72
CA ILE A 50 -29.43 5.64 49.48
C ILE A 50 -28.55 4.56 48.86
N LEU A 51 -27.73 3.87 49.66
CA LEU A 51 -26.95 2.73 49.19
C LEU A 51 -27.84 1.67 48.53
N ASP A 52 -28.96 1.30 49.19
CA ASP A 52 -29.90 0.33 48.64
C ASP A 52 -30.47 0.80 47.28
N ALA A 53 -30.86 2.07 47.16
CA ALA A 53 -31.36 2.61 45.89
C ALA A 53 -30.30 2.59 44.77
N VAL A 54 -29.05 2.96 45.08
CA VAL A 54 -27.94 2.92 44.13
C VAL A 54 -27.60 1.48 43.74
N CYS A 55 -27.57 0.54 44.69
CA CYS A 55 -27.36 -0.88 44.40
C CYS A 55 -28.44 -1.42 43.45
N TYR A 56 -29.69 -1.04 43.63
CA TYR A 56 -30.77 -1.41 42.71
C TYR A 56 -30.55 -0.83 41.31
N ALA A 57 -30.19 0.45 41.19
CA ALA A 57 -29.91 1.06 39.89
C ALA A 57 -28.74 0.36 39.16
N ILE A 58 -27.69 -0.05 39.87
CA ILE A 58 -26.57 -0.81 39.27
C ILE A 58 -27.05 -2.15 38.68
N THR A 59 -28.06 -2.81 39.28
CA THR A 59 -28.60 -4.06 38.70
C THR A 59 -29.26 -3.85 37.34
N ASP A 60 -29.89 -2.70 37.08
CA ASP A 60 -30.44 -2.34 35.76
C ASP A 60 -29.32 -2.12 34.74
N LEU A 61 -28.27 -1.38 35.13
CA LEU A 61 -27.09 -1.20 34.27
C LEU A 61 -26.47 -2.55 33.89
N ALA A 62 -26.28 -3.45 34.85
CA ALA A 62 -25.72 -4.78 34.60
C ALA A 62 -26.60 -5.62 33.66
N TYR A 63 -27.92 -5.59 33.87
CA TYR A 63 -28.88 -6.27 33.00
C TYR A 63 -28.79 -5.81 31.55
N ARG A 64 -28.73 -4.49 31.30
CA ARG A 64 -28.63 -3.92 29.95
C ARG A 64 -27.28 -4.21 29.30
N THR A 65 -26.19 -4.20 30.07
CA THR A 65 -24.86 -4.59 29.57
C THR A 65 -24.79 -6.05 29.15
N GLY A 66 -25.67 -6.91 29.69
CA GLY A 66 -25.76 -8.33 29.36
C GLY A 66 -26.48 -8.66 28.04
N PHE A 67 -26.97 -7.66 27.29
CA PHE A 67 -27.63 -7.90 25.99
C PHE A 67 -26.64 -8.46 24.96
N GLU A 68 -27.18 -9.13 23.92
CA GLU A 68 -26.34 -9.67 22.85
C GLU A 68 -25.60 -8.54 22.12
N VAL A 69 -24.34 -8.77 21.75
CA VAL A 69 -23.49 -7.75 21.10
C VAL A 69 -24.13 -7.22 19.81
N LYS A 70 -24.84 -8.08 19.06
CA LYS A 70 -25.54 -7.67 17.83
C LYS A 70 -26.61 -6.61 18.10
N ASP A 71 -27.28 -6.68 19.26
CA ASP A 71 -28.34 -5.75 19.67
C ASP A 71 -27.74 -4.47 20.26
N LEU A 72 -26.66 -4.59 21.04
CA LEU A 72 -25.90 -3.44 21.57
C LEU A 72 -25.28 -2.57 20.47
N LEU A 73 -24.96 -3.15 19.31
CA LEU A 73 -24.38 -2.43 18.17
C LEU A 73 -25.44 -1.99 17.15
N ALA A 74 -26.70 -2.44 17.28
CA ALA A 74 -27.75 -2.13 16.32
C ALA A 74 -28.13 -0.64 16.38
N PRO A 75 -28.24 0.07 15.24
CA PRO A 75 -28.70 1.46 15.24
C PRO A 75 -30.23 1.55 15.29
N ALA A 76 -30.75 2.71 15.74
CA ALA A 76 -32.19 3.01 15.71
C ALA A 76 -32.81 2.91 14.31
N GLN A 77 -32.04 3.24 13.27
CA GLN A 77 -32.40 3.04 11.87
C GLN A 77 -31.30 2.21 11.20
N LEU A 78 -31.66 1.00 10.77
CA LEU A 78 -30.79 0.16 9.95
C LEU A 78 -30.71 0.76 8.55
N ALA A 79 -29.53 1.25 8.18
CA ALA A 79 -29.18 1.58 6.81
C ALA A 79 -28.40 0.42 6.19
N GLU A 80 -28.41 0.29 4.86
CA GLU A 80 -27.61 -0.74 4.17
C GLU A 80 -26.10 -0.62 4.47
N ASP A 81 -25.63 0.58 4.83
CA ASP A 81 -24.22 0.87 5.08
C ASP A 81 -23.80 0.83 6.55
N THR A 82 -24.72 0.55 7.48
CA THR A 82 -24.44 0.61 8.93
C THR A 82 -23.22 -0.23 9.32
N TRP A 83 -23.13 -1.46 8.84
CA TRP A 83 -22.05 -2.37 9.22
C TRP A 83 -20.75 -2.11 8.46
N LYS A 84 -20.83 -1.55 7.25
CA LYS A 84 -19.66 -1.24 6.41
C LYS A 84 -18.74 -0.19 7.04
N GLN A 85 -19.27 0.62 7.94
CA GLN A 85 -18.52 1.65 8.68
C GLN A 85 -17.91 1.13 9.99
N ILE A 86 -18.04 -0.17 10.30
CA ILE A 86 -17.58 -0.75 11.57
C ILE A 86 -16.77 -2.03 11.33
N PHE A 87 -17.23 -2.91 10.44
CA PHE A 87 -16.61 -4.21 10.19
C PHE A 87 -16.54 -4.53 8.70
N TYR A 88 -15.47 -5.26 8.36
CA TYR A 88 -15.35 -5.94 7.08
C TYR A 88 -15.99 -7.33 7.13
N THR A 89 -16.55 -7.76 6.01
CA THR A 89 -17.08 -9.10 5.80
C THR A 89 -15.98 -10.09 5.41
N ALA A 90 -16.29 -11.40 5.43
CA ALA A 90 -15.33 -12.44 5.03
C ALA A 90 -14.91 -12.26 3.56
N ARG A 91 -15.86 -12.00 2.66
CA ARG A 91 -15.60 -11.74 1.25
C ARG A 91 -14.67 -10.55 1.01
N GLN A 92 -14.74 -9.51 1.85
CA GLN A 92 -13.88 -8.32 1.69
C GLN A 92 -12.44 -8.51 2.15
N ILE A 93 -12.20 -9.43 3.10
CA ILE A 93 -10.92 -9.50 3.81
C ILE A 93 -10.12 -10.79 3.56
N LEU A 94 -10.79 -11.90 3.24
CA LEU A 94 -10.13 -13.19 3.05
C LEU A 94 -9.73 -13.43 1.59
N HIS A 95 -10.42 -12.83 0.63
CA HIS A 95 -10.03 -12.90 -0.77
C HIS A 95 -8.74 -12.13 -1.04
N ASN A 96 -7.92 -12.68 -1.93
CA ASN A 96 -6.71 -12.06 -2.47
C ASN A 96 -6.91 -11.70 -3.94
N SER A 97 -6.19 -10.70 -4.47
CA SER A 97 -6.13 -10.51 -5.92
C SER A 97 -5.49 -11.73 -6.60
N ALA A 98 -5.79 -11.92 -7.89
CA ALA A 98 -5.19 -13.00 -8.64
C ALA A 98 -3.67 -12.85 -8.70
N LEU A 99 -2.95 -13.84 -8.19
CA LEU A 99 -1.49 -13.86 -8.17
C LEU A 99 -0.94 -15.06 -8.96
N THR A 100 -1.62 -16.20 -8.87
CA THR A 100 -1.19 -17.42 -9.56
C THR A 100 -1.90 -17.59 -10.92
N ILE A 101 -1.32 -18.41 -11.79
CA ILE A 101 -1.96 -18.84 -13.04
C ILE A 101 -3.36 -19.41 -12.79
N ASN A 102 -3.54 -20.18 -11.72
CA ASN A 102 -4.85 -20.73 -11.34
C ASN A 102 -5.84 -19.64 -10.95
N ASP A 103 -5.41 -18.60 -10.26
CA ASP A 103 -6.28 -17.49 -9.88
C ASP A 103 -6.77 -16.69 -11.08
N TYR A 104 -5.87 -16.36 -12.01
CA TYR A 104 -6.28 -15.73 -13.25
C TYR A 104 -7.21 -16.64 -14.05
N ARG A 105 -6.93 -17.95 -14.09
CA ARG A 105 -7.83 -18.92 -14.72
C ARG A 105 -9.23 -18.91 -14.09
N LYS A 106 -9.34 -18.85 -12.75
CA LYS A 106 -10.64 -18.69 -12.05
C LYS A 106 -11.36 -17.42 -12.48
N LEU A 107 -10.66 -16.27 -12.53
CA LEU A 107 -11.22 -15.00 -12.99
C LEU A 107 -11.76 -15.10 -14.42
N LEU A 108 -11.00 -15.69 -15.34
CA LEU A 108 -11.40 -15.82 -16.73
C LEU A 108 -12.60 -16.75 -16.91
N ILE A 109 -12.64 -17.88 -16.18
CA ILE A 109 -13.75 -18.83 -16.22
C ILE A 109 -15.04 -18.19 -15.68
N ASP A 110 -14.94 -17.29 -14.70
CA ASP A 110 -16.09 -16.59 -14.13
C ASP A 110 -16.78 -15.65 -15.13
N ILE A 111 -16.09 -15.20 -16.19
CA ILE A 111 -16.66 -14.38 -17.25
C ILE A 111 -17.72 -15.17 -18.04
N LYS A 112 -18.90 -14.59 -18.19
CA LYS A 112 -19.99 -15.21 -18.94
C LYS A 112 -19.62 -15.38 -20.42
N GLY A 113 -19.76 -16.58 -20.99
CA GLY A 113 -19.37 -16.88 -22.37
C GLY A 113 -17.97 -17.50 -22.49
N VAL A 114 -17.15 -17.46 -21.43
CA VAL A 114 -15.93 -18.25 -21.31
C VAL A 114 -16.28 -19.59 -20.67
N ARG A 115 -15.93 -20.68 -21.34
CA ARG A 115 -16.10 -22.05 -20.86
C ARG A 115 -14.89 -22.51 -20.04
N ASN A 116 -13.70 -22.25 -20.55
CA ASN A 116 -12.43 -22.53 -19.91
C ASN A 116 -11.37 -21.53 -20.41
N ALA A 117 -10.25 -21.44 -19.69
CA ALA A 117 -9.13 -20.61 -20.08
C ALA A 117 -7.83 -21.23 -19.56
N TRP A 118 -6.71 -20.93 -20.22
CA TRP A 118 -5.37 -21.34 -19.82
C TRP A 118 -4.40 -20.19 -20.01
N ILE A 119 -3.43 -20.11 -19.10
CA ILE A 119 -2.42 -19.06 -19.08
C ILE A 119 -1.08 -19.74 -18.94
N GLU A 120 -0.14 -19.35 -19.78
CA GLU A 120 1.21 -19.91 -19.80
C GLU A 120 2.23 -18.80 -19.82
N THR A 121 3.37 -19.03 -19.17
CA THR A 121 4.53 -18.15 -19.27
C THR A 121 5.03 -18.13 -20.71
N SER A 122 5.20 -16.94 -21.27
CA SER A 122 5.76 -16.76 -22.60
C SER A 122 7.27 -16.57 -22.50
N LYS A 123 8.02 -17.33 -23.30
CA LYS A 123 9.42 -17.03 -23.63
C LYS A 123 9.56 -16.37 -25.00
N ASP A 124 8.44 -16.15 -25.67
CA ASP A 124 8.41 -15.47 -26.95
C ASP A 124 8.62 -13.98 -26.70
N TYR A 125 9.56 -13.41 -27.43
CA TYR A 125 9.74 -11.97 -27.49
C TYR A 125 8.85 -11.42 -28.62
N GLU A 126 8.02 -10.41 -28.32
CA GLU A 126 7.34 -9.62 -29.35
C GLU A 126 8.40 -9.03 -30.30
N VAL A 127 9.48 -8.48 -29.71
CA VAL A 127 10.64 -7.94 -30.40
C VAL A 127 11.91 -8.45 -29.72
N PRO A 128 12.84 -9.13 -30.44
CA PRO A 128 14.08 -9.57 -29.83
C PRO A 128 14.97 -8.38 -29.47
N VAL A 129 15.23 -8.21 -28.18
CA VAL A 129 16.18 -7.22 -27.66
C VAL A 129 17.53 -7.90 -27.48
N TRP A 130 18.58 -7.30 -28.03
CA TRP A 130 19.95 -7.78 -27.96
C TRP A 130 20.76 -6.95 -26.98
N ILE A 131 21.55 -7.61 -26.15
CA ILE A 131 22.55 -6.95 -25.30
C ILE A 131 23.91 -6.93 -25.99
N ASP A 132 24.55 -5.76 -25.94
CA ASP A 132 25.91 -5.51 -26.35
C ASP A 132 26.83 -5.37 -25.14
N TYR A 133 27.44 -6.49 -24.74
CA TYR A 133 28.38 -6.58 -23.64
C TYR A 133 29.64 -5.72 -23.79
N ASN A 134 29.93 -5.19 -24.98
CA ASN A 134 31.18 -4.50 -25.27
C ASN A 134 31.03 -2.98 -25.32
N TYR A 135 29.86 -2.44 -24.98
CA TYR A 135 29.59 -1.00 -25.03
C TYR A 135 30.06 -0.33 -23.72
N PRO A 136 31.17 0.44 -23.71
CA PRO A 136 31.62 1.11 -22.51
C PRO A 136 30.84 2.40 -22.26
N ASP A 137 30.46 2.63 -21.02
CA ASP A 137 29.87 3.89 -20.57
C ASP A 137 30.46 4.31 -19.22
N ARG A 138 30.31 5.59 -18.88
CA ARG A 138 30.65 6.09 -17.55
C ARG A 138 29.38 6.47 -16.83
N ARG A 139 29.22 5.98 -15.61
CA ARG A 139 28.07 6.31 -14.78
C ARG A 139 28.50 6.61 -13.36
N ALA A 140 27.76 7.53 -12.75
CA ALA A 140 27.77 7.66 -11.30
C ALA A 140 27.08 6.42 -10.71
N ASP A 141 27.56 5.93 -9.56
CA ASP A 141 26.93 4.82 -8.85
C ASP A 141 25.44 5.10 -8.65
N ASP A 142 24.60 4.23 -9.23
CA ASP A 142 23.14 4.27 -9.08
C ASP A 142 22.67 3.63 -7.77
N CYS A 143 23.54 2.83 -7.15
CA CYS A 143 23.45 2.33 -5.80
C CYS A 143 23.74 3.51 -4.87
N GLY A 144 22.81 3.88 -3.98
CA GLY A 144 22.84 5.08 -3.13
C GLY A 144 23.94 5.15 -2.06
N CYS A 145 25.14 4.68 -2.35
CA CYS A 145 26.32 4.81 -1.51
C CYS A 145 26.97 6.18 -1.79
N GLY A 146 27.13 7.00 -0.76
CA GLY A 146 27.71 8.35 -0.87
C GLY A 146 29.15 8.35 -1.40
N ASP A 147 29.49 9.45 -2.07
CA ASP A 147 30.69 9.75 -2.86
C ASP A 147 30.77 9.02 -4.21
N ALA A 148 30.01 9.52 -5.19
CA ALA A 148 29.99 9.06 -6.57
C ALA A 148 31.35 9.25 -7.27
N ALA A 149 32.21 8.24 -7.19
CA ALA A 149 33.27 8.06 -8.18
C ALA A 149 32.61 7.54 -9.47
N GLU A 150 32.80 8.23 -10.60
CA GLU A 150 32.40 7.68 -11.91
C GLU A 150 33.07 6.31 -12.09
N HIS A 151 32.28 5.23 -12.15
CA HIS A 151 32.78 3.92 -12.51
C HIS A 151 32.51 3.64 -13.98
N THR A 152 33.34 2.78 -14.57
CA THR A 152 33.17 2.33 -15.95
C THR A 152 32.24 1.12 -15.94
N CYS A 153 31.15 1.20 -16.70
CA CYS A 153 30.21 0.10 -16.89
C CYS A 153 30.19 -0.35 -18.35
N LEU A 154 29.79 -1.59 -18.59
CA LEU A 154 29.61 -2.17 -19.91
C LEU A 154 28.12 -2.40 -20.19
N GLY A 155 27.73 -2.61 -21.44
CA GLY A 155 26.35 -2.97 -21.79
C GLY A 155 25.56 -1.86 -22.47
N ALA A 156 24.93 -2.18 -23.60
CA ALA A 156 23.87 -1.39 -24.21
C ALA A 156 22.86 -2.32 -24.89
N LEU A 157 21.59 -1.92 -24.95
CA LEU A 157 20.54 -2.69 -25.63
C LEU A 157 20.31 -2.20 -27.07
N GLY A 158 19.87 -3.11 -27.93
CA GLY A 158 19.52 -2.80 -29.32
C GLY A 158 18.62 -3.85 -29.98
N LEU A 159 18.13 -3.55 -31.19
CA LEU A 159 17.21 -4.42 -31.94
C LEU A 159 17.90 -5.48 -32.80
N SER A 160 19.23 -5.47 -32.87
CA SER A 160 20.01 -6.38 -33.71
C SER A 160 21.29 -6.79 -33.03
N ALA A 161 21.70 -8.05 -33.23
CA ALA A 161 23.02 -8.52 -32.84
C ALA A 161 24.11 -7.67 -33.51
N ILE A 162 25.16 -7.32 -32.77
CA ILE A 162 26.27 -6.55 -33.30
C ILE A 162 27.39 -7.51 -33.72
N ASP A 163 27.88 -7.36 -34.95
CA ASP A 163 29.01 -8.14 -35.45
C ASP A 163 30.33 -7.59 -34.91
N ALA A 164 31.07 -8.44 -34.18
CA ALA A 164 32.38 -8.16 -33.63
C ALA A 164 33.38 -7.64 -34.69
N ALA A 165 33.25 -8.06 -35.96
CA ALA A 165 34.14 -7.61 -37.03
C ALA A 165 33.93 -6.14 -37.46
N THR A 166 32.75 -5.57 -37.21
CA THR A 166 32.37 -4.20 -37.61
C THR A 166 32.25 -3.22 -36.44
N TYR A 167 32.48 -3.72 -35.22
CA TYR A 167 32.26 -3.01 -33.96
C TYR A 167 33.04 -1.68 -33.87
N LYS A 168 34.37 -1.73 -34.08
CA LYS A 168 35.25 -0.54 -34.03
C LYS A 168 34.93 0.47 -35.13
N SER A 169 34.57 0.01 -36.33
CA SER A 169 34.16 0.88 -37.44
C SER A 169 32.83 1.60 -37.15
N GLY A 170 31.91 0.97 -36.41
CA GLY A 170 30.65 1.59 -36.00
C GLY A 170 30.88 2.82 -35.11
N PHE A 171 31.71 2.70 -34.08
CA PHE A 171 32.08 3.84 -33.22
C PHE A 171 32.86 4.92 -33.97
N GLN A 172 33.73 4.54 -34.91
CA GLN A 172 34.43 5.51 -35.77
C GLN A 172 33.46 6.30 -36.66
N SER A 173 32.41 5.66 -37.18
CA SER A 173 31.34 6.35 -37.91
C SER A 173 30.58 7.32 -36.99
N LYS A 174 30.15 6.86 -35.81
CA LYS A 174 29.48 7.72 -34.82
C LYS A 174 30.32 8.96 -34.44
N LEU A 175 31.63 8.78 -34.29
CA LEU A 175 32.55 9.90 -34.03
C LEU A 175 32.61 10.90 -35.19
N ALA A 176 32.69 10.40 -36.43
CA ALA A 176 32.69 11.25 -37.63
C ALA A 176 31.38 12.03 -37.78
N ASP A 177 30.25 11.39 -37.48
CA ASP A 177 28.92 12.00 -37.51
C ASP A 177 28.78 13.08 -36.42
N ALA A 178 29.21 12.79 -35.18
CA ALA A 178 29.21 13.75 -34.08
C ALA A 178 30.11 14.98 -34.37
N GLN A 179 31.29 14.75 -34.96
CA GLN A 179 32.17 15.83 -35.42
C GLN A 179 31.53 16.67 -36.53
N THR A 180 30.83 16.02 -37.47
CA THR A 180 30.10 16.71 -38.54
C THR A 180 28.95 17.55 -37.98
N ALA A 181 28.18 17.01 -37.02
CA ALA A 181 27.11 17.72 -36.34
C ALA A 181 27.63 18.93 -35.56
N TYR A 182 28.73 18.77 -34.81
CA TYR A 182 29.39 19.88 -34.10
C TYR A 182 29.84 21.00 -35.05
N ASN A 183 30.45 20.64 -36.18
CA ASN A 183 30.90 21.59 -37.20
C ASN A 183 29.74 22.31 -37.90
N ASN A 184 28.56 21.70 -37.96
CA ASN A 184 27.35 22.25 -38.58
C ASN A 184 26.47 23.05 -37.59
N LEU A 185 26.86 23.20 -36.32
CA LEU A 185 26.13 24.02 -35.36
C LEU A 185 26.07 25.48 -35.82
N PRO A 186 24.90 26.15 -35.75
CA PRO A 186 24.75 27.51 -36.23
C PRO A 186 25.56 28.50 -35.39
N ALA A 187 25.96 29.63 -35.98
CA ALA A 187 26.82 30.61 -35.32
C ALA A 187 26.23 31.20 -34.02
N ASN A 188 24.91 31.14 -33.86
CA ASN A 188 24.14 31.55 -32.68
C ASN A 188 23.79 30.40 -31.70
N ALA A 189 24.35 29.20 -31.88
CA ALA A 189 24.14 28.08 -30.95
C ALA A 189 24.55 28.47 -29.52
N THR A 190 23.74 28.10 -28.54
CA THR A 190 23.97 28.45 -27.13
C THR A 190 25.28 27.81 -26.62
N GLY A 191 25.91 28.42 -25.60
CA GLY A 191 27.12 27.85 -25.01
C GLY A 191 26.93 26.40 -24.50
N GLN A 192 25.70 26.05 -24.13
CA GLN A 192 25.30 24.72 -23.69
C GLN A 192 25.21 23.72 -24.84
N GLN A 193 24.68 24.11 -26.01
CA GLN A 193 24.63 23.26 -27.21
C GLN A 193 26.04 22.89 -27.70
N LYS A 194 26.98 23.83 -27.68
CA LYS A 194 28.38 23.55 -28.04
C LYS A 194 29.07 22.66 -27.02
N LYS A 195 28.85 22.89 -25.72
CA LYS A 195 29.37 22.02 -24.65
C LYS A 195 28.83 20.60 -24.77
N ALA A 196 27.53 20.42 -25.00
CA ALA A 196 26.92 19.10 -25.14
C ALA A 196 27.45 18.33 -26.35
N ALA A 197 27.57 18.99 -27.51
CA ALA A 197 28.11 18.37 -28.71
C ALA A 197 29.61 18.03 -28.57
N GLN A 198 30.39 18.86 -27.87
CA GLN A 198 31.79 18.54 -27.54
C GLN A 198 31.88 17.35 -26.57
N ALA A 199 31.03 17.33 -25.53
CA ALA A 199 30.97 16.22 -24.58
C ALA A 199 30.62 14.89 -25.25
N LEU A 200 29.74 14.91 -26.26
CA LEU A 200 29.43 13.71 -27.06
C LEU A 200 30.65 13.21 -27.85
N ILE A 201 31.42 14.12 -28.46
CA ILE A 201 32.67 13.78 -29.15
C ILE A 201 33.67 13.17 -28.16
N ASP A 202 33.85 13.79 -27.00
CA ASP A 202 34.76 13.33 -25.97
C ASP A 202 34.34 11.96 -25.42
N LYS A 203 33.03 11.74 -25.22
CA LYS A 203 32.44 10.45 -24.83
C LYS A 203 32.76 9.36 -25.85
N ILE A 204 32.40 9.56 -27.13
CA ILE A 204 32.64 8.55 -28.18
C ILE A 204 34.14 8.28 -28.36
N THR A 205 34.97 9.33 -28.25
CA THR A 205 36.43 9.19 -28.30
C THR A 205 36.93 8.32 -27.14
N TRP A 206 36.45 8.54 -25.92
CA TRP A 206 36.79 7.70 -24.78
C TRP A 206 36.31 6.26 -24.98
N GLN A 207 35.07 6.05 -25.45
CA GLN A 207 34.53 4.71 -25.72
C GLN A 207 35.44 3.93 -26.70
N LEU A 208 35.92 4.58 -27.75
CA LEU A 208 36.88 4.01 -28.70
C LEU A 208 38.22 3.60 -28.06
N THR A 209 38.66 4.28 -26.99
CA THR A 209 39.90 3.91 -26.27
C THR A 209 39.75 2.69 -25.37
N GLN A 210 38.52 2.36 -24.97
CA GLN A 210 38.27 1.22 -24.09
C GLN A 210 38.11 -0.11 -24.86
N LEU A 211 37.91 -0.05 -26.18
CA LEU A 211 37.71 -1.24 -27.00
C LEU A 211 39.03 -1.98 -27.25
N PRO A 212 39.06 -3.32 -27.14
CA PRO A 212 40.25 -4.11 -27.44
C PRO A 212 40.63 -4.00 -28.92
N ASP A 213 41.93 -4.05 -29.21
CA ASP A 213 42.44 -4.04 -30.59
C ASP A 213 42.21 -5.37 -31.32
N ASP A 214 42.07 -6.48 -30.58
CA ASP A 214 41.80 -7.82 -31.11
C ASP A 214 40.29 -8.13 -31.04
N PRO A 215 39.59 -8.27 -32.18
CA PRO A 215 38.16 -8.57 -32.21
C PRO A 215 37.78 -9.91 -31.56
N SER A 216 38.72 -10.84 -31.38
CA SER A 216 38.46 -12.12 -30.71
C SER A 216 38.24 -12.01 -29.20
N GLN A 217 38.51 -10.84 -28.62
CA GLN A 217 38.27 -10.54 -27.20
C GLN A 217 36.86 -9.96 -26.95
N LEU A 218 36.07 -9.70 -27.99
CA LEU A 218 34.71 -9.21 -27.86
C LEU A 218 33.74 -10.34 -27.51
N VAL A 219 32.83 -10.08 -26.57
CA VAL A 219 31.76 -11.00 -26.19
C VAL A 219 30.62 -10.88 -27.20
N ALA A 220 30.10 -12.01 -27.68
CA ALA A 220 29.01 -12.01 -28.66
C ALA A 220 27.70 -11.49 -28.04
N SER A 221 26.92 -10.73 -28.82
CA SER A 221 25.58 -10.31 -28.40
C SER A 221 24.67 -11.51 -28.12
N LYS A 222 23.82 -11.37 -27.11
CA LYS A 222 22.81 -12.35 -26.70
C LYS A 222 21.43 -11.70 -26.71
N ILE A 223 20.38 -12.47 -26.93
CA ILE A 223 19.00 -12.01 -26.74
C ILE A 223 18.71 -11.94 -25.25
N VAL A 224 18.11 -10.84 -24.81
CA VAL A 224 17.60 -10.68 -23.44
C VAL A 224 16.26 -11.42 -23.35
N GLU A 225 16.21 -12.47 -22.53
CA GLU A 225 14.96 -13.18 -22.22
C GLU A 225 14.19 -12.38 -21.17
N LEU A 226 13.04 -11.82 -21.55
CA LEU A 226 12.17 -11.10 -20.62
C LEU A 226 11.26 -12.09 -19.89
N GLU A 227 11.14 -11.93 -18.58
CA GLU A 227 10.30 -12.71 -17.69
C GLU A 227 9.06 -11.90 -17.27
N GLY A 228 8.03 -12.58 -16.76
CA GLY A 228 6.77 -11.94 -16.35
C GLY A 228 5.79 -11.67 -17.50
N LEU A 229 6.01 -12.29 -18.67
CA LEU A 229 5.11 -12.20 -19.82
C LEU A 229 4.29 -13.48 -19.97
N TYR A 230 3.02 -13.34 -20.36
CA TYR A 230 2.08 -14.45 -20.42
C TYR A 230 1.26 -14.49 -21.72
N ASN A 231 0.96 -15.70 -22.19
CA ASN A 231 0.01 -15.95 -23.28
C ASN A 231 -1.28 -16.55 -22.71
N VAL A 232 -2.42 -16.07 -23.19
CA VAL A 232 -3.75 -16.48 -22.71
C VAL A 232 -4.51 -17.18 -23.83
N MET A 233 -5.04 -18.36 -23.53
CA MET A 233 -5.89 -19.14 -24.43
C MET A 233 -7.30 -19.24 -23.87
N ILE A 234 -8.31 -18.88 -24.67
CA ILE A 234 -9.72 -18.87 -24.27
C ILE A 234 -10.49 -19.95 -25.03
N GLU A 235 -11.18 -20.80 -24.26
CA GLU A 235 -12.25 -21.64 -24.77
C GLU A 235 -13.61 -20.96 -24.58
N TYR A 236 -14.22 -20.56 -25.69
CA TYR A 236 -15.55 -19.94 -25.69
C TYR A 236 -16.67 -20.98 -25.61
N GLU A 237 -17.78 -20.61 -24.97
CA GLU A 237 -19.03 -21.38 -25.03
C GLU A 237 -19.53 -21.48 -26.50
N GLU A 238 -20.11 -22.63 -26.90
CA GLU A 238 -20.58 -22.84 -28.28
C GLU A 238 -21.58 -21.76 -28.74
N ALA A 239 -22.43 -21.27 -27.83
CA ALA A 239 -23.38 -20.21 -28.12
C ALA A 239 -22.71 -18.86 -28.48
N VAL A 240 -21.53 -18.57 -27.94
CA VAL A 240 -20.75 -17.37 -28.29
C VAL A 240 -20.20 -17.49 -29.71
N ILE A 241 -19.74 -18.69 -30.07
CA ILE A 241 -19.23 -19.00 -31.42
C ILE A 241 -20.38 -18.91 -32.44
N ASP A 242 -21.53 -19.50 -32.14
CA ASP A 242 -22.70 -19.52 -33.02
C ASP A 242 -23.31 -18.13 -33.26
N ASN A 243 -23.19 -17.23 -32.29
CA ASN A 243 -23.72 -15.85 -32.35
C ASN A 243 -22.68 -14.80 -32.77
N ASP A 244 -21.46 -15.21 -33.12
CA ASP A 244 -20.34 -14.33 -33.51
C ASP A 244 -19.99 -13.24 -32.46
N GLN A 245 -20.02 -13.62 -31.18
CA GLN A 245 -19.76 -12.71 -30.04
C GLN A 245 -18.33 -12.80 -29.50
N ARG A 246 -17.43 -13.50 -30.20
CA ARG A 246 -16.06 -13.77 -29.72
C ARG A 246 -15.29 -12.51 -29.37
N GLU A 247 -15.33 -11.50 -30.24
CA GLU A 247 -14.59 -10.26 -30.02
C GLU A 247 -15.08 -9.48 -28.80
N THR A 248 -16.40 -9.48 -28.57
CA THR A 248 -16.98 -8.83 -27.37
C THR A 248 -16.53 -9.52 -26.09
N ILE A 249 -16.48 -10.86 -26.06
CA ILE A 249 -16.00 -11.60 -24.88
C ILE A 249 -14.48 -11.48 -24.74
N ARG A 250 -13.73 -11.49 -25.85
CA ARG A 250 -12.28 -11.24 -25.84
C ARG A 250 -11.96 -9.91 -25.20
N GLN A 251 -12.69 -8.85 -25.55
CA GLN A 251 -12.51 -7.52 -24.95
C GLN A 251 -12.77 -7.53 -23.44
N GLN A 252 -13.82 -8.20 -22.97
CA GLN A 252 -14.09 -8.36 -21.54
C GLN A 252 -12.98 -9.12 -20.81
N VAL A 253 -12.38 -10.13 -21.47
CA VAL A 253 -11.22 -10.85 -20.94
C VAL A 253 -10.01 -9.92 -20.79
N VAL A 254 -9.69 -9.14 -21.82
CA VAL A 254 -8.58 -8.16 -21.78
C VAL A 254 -8.79 -7.15 -20.65
N GLU A 255 -9.98 -6.58 -20.52
CA GLU A 255 -10.33 -5.65 -19.43
C GLU A 255 -10.19 -6.31 -18.05
N THR A 256 -10.63 -7.57 -17.91
CA THR A 256 -10.52 -8.31 -16.64
C THR A 256 -9.06 -8.60 -16.28
N LEU A 257 -8.24 -8.96 -17.27
CA LEU A 257 -6.82 -9.21 -17.08
C LEU A 257 -6.09 -7.92 -16.69
N ALA A 258 -6.32 -6.82 -17.41
CA ALA A 258 -5.68 -5.53 -17.12
C ALA A 258 -6.03 -5.02 -15.71
N ALA A 259 -7.29 -5.14 -15.30
CA ALA A 259 -7.75 -4.72 -13.97
C ALA A 259 -7.19 -5.57 -12.80
N ASN A 260 -6.66 -6.77 -13.08
CA ASN A 260 -6.11 -7.69 -12.08
C ASN A 260 -4.63 -8.03 -12.31
N ARG A 261 -3.97 -7.37 -13.27
CA ARG A 261 -2.58 -7.62 -13.64
C ARG A 261 -1.66 -7.37 -12.45
N ASN A 262 -0.68 -8.24 -12.25
CA ASN A 262 0.35 -8.03 -11.23
C ASN A 262 1.35 -6.95 -11.66
N LEU A 263 1.99 -6.32 -10.69
CA LEU A 263 3.07 -5.37 -10.89
C LEU A 263 4.23 -6.06 -11.61
N CYS A 264 4.74 -5.42 -12.67
CA CYS A 264 5.80 -5.94 -13.55
C CYS A 264 5.48 -7.21 -14.35
N GLU A 265 4.21 -7.56 -14.50
CA GLU A 265 3.77 -8.65 -15.37
C GLU A 265 2.90 -8.13 -16.52
N ASP A 266 2.87 -8.79 -17.68
CA ASP A 266 2.01 -8.37 -18.79
C ASP A 266 1.52 -9.55 -19.66
N PHE A 267 0.41 -9.36 -20.37
CA PHE A 267 -0.19 -10.36 -21.25
C PHE A 267 0.09 -10.01 -22.73
N ILE A 268 0.79 -10.88 -23.45
CA ILE A 268 1.17 -10.67 -24.85
C ILE A 268 0.00 -10.95 -25.78
N THR A 269 -0.58 -12.16 -25.69
CA THR A 269 -1.67 -12.57 -26.56
C THR A 269 -2.88 -13.08 -25.78
N VAL A 270 -4.06 -12.86 -26.36
CA VAL A 270 -5.34 -13.38 -25.88
C VAL A 270 -6.02 -14.06 -27.06
N ASP A 271 -5.70 -15.34 -27.23
CA ASP A 271 -6.06 -16.13 -28.39
C ASP A 271 -7.24 -17.07 -28.11
N ALA A 272 -8.01 -17.37 -29.15
CA ALA A 272 -9.03 -18.41 -29.09
C ALA A 272 -8.38 -19.78 -29.26
N VAL A 273 -8.83 -20.79 -28.51
CA VAL A 273 -8.39 -22.17 -28.79
C VAL A 273 -8.79 -22.61 -30.19
N GLU A 274 -7.87 -23.29 -30.86
CA GLU A 274 -8.15 -23.96 -32.12
C GLU A 274 -8.78 -25.33 -31.87
N TYR A 275 -9.79 -25.68 -32.67
CA TYR A 275 -10.51 -26.95 -32.54
C TYR A 275 -10.12 -27.92 -33.64
N GLU A 276 -9.77 -29.15 -33.26
CA GLU A 276 -9.67 -30.27 -34.19
C GLU A 276 -10.96 -31.08 -34.18
N ASN A 277 -11.67 -31.09 -35.31
CA ASN A 277 -12.93 -31.82 -35.43
C ASN A 277 -12.69 -33.30 -35.68
N PHE A 278 -13.34 -34.16 -34.89
CA PHE A 278 -13.25 -35.62 -35.05
C PHE A 278 -14.61 -36.32 -34.96
N GLY A 279 -14.72 -37.50 -35.57
CA GLY A 279 -15.84 -38.42 -35.40
C GLY A 279 -15.46 -39.67 -34.62
N ILE A 280 -16.44 -40.53 -34.35
CA ILE A 280 -16.23 -41.82 -33.69
C ILE A 280 -16.65 -42.98 -34.59
N GLY A 281 -15.91 -44.09 -34.54
CA GLY A 281 -16.34 -45.37 -35.08
C GLY A 281 -16.81 -46.25 -33.94
N LEU A 282 -18.12 -46.53 -33.84
CA LEU A 282 -18.71 -47.29 -32.74
C LEU A 282 -19.46 -48.53 -33.24
N PHE A 283 -19.19 -49.69 -32.64
CA PHE A 283 -20.04 -50.87 -32.72
C PHE A 283 -20.33 -51.41 -31.32
N ALA A 284 -21.61 -51.38 -30.91
CA ALA A 284 -22.02 -51.84 -29.59
C ALA A 284 -23.30 -52.71 -29.65
N ALA A 285 -23.42 -53.63 -28.69
CA ALA A 285 -24.65 -54.37 -28.44
C ALA A 285 -25.51 -53.62 -27.42
N LEU A 286 -26.80 -53.47 -27.70
CA LEU A 286 -27.74 -52.79 -26.80
C LEU A 286 -28.59 -53.77 -25.98
N GLU A 287 -29.11 -53.29 -24.85
CA GLU A 287 -30.15 -53.98 -24.07
C GLU A 287 -31.50 -53.98 -24.81
N GLU A 288 -32.42 -54.88 -24.41
CA GLU A 288 -33.70 -55.11 -25.10
C GLU A 288 -34.63 -53.89 -25.05
N ASP A 289 -34.62 -53.14 -23.94
CA ASP A 289 -35.46 -51.95 -23.72
C ASP A 289 -34.76 -50.63 -24.05
N ALA A 290 -33.47 -50.65 -24.39
CA ALA A 290 -32.69 -49.45 -24.68
C ALA A 290 -33.17 -48.70 -25.94
N ASP A 291 -33.29 -47.38 -25.86
CA ASP A 291 -33.56 -46.49 -27.00
C ASP A 291 -32.22 -46.09 -27.68
N PRO A 292 -31.97 -46.52 -28.93
CA PRO A 292 -30.72 -46.22 -29.63
C PRO A 292 -30.43 -44.72 -29.79
N ASP A 293 -31.46 -43.87 -29.94
CA ASP A 293 -31.27 -42.43 -30.09
C ASP A 293 -30.75 -41.80 -28.78
N THR A 294 -31.28 -42.25 -27.64
CA THR A 294 -30.88 -41.80 -26.31
C THR A 294 -29.50 -42.33 -25.94
N VAL A 295 -29.22 -43.60 -26.25
CA VAL A 295 -27.90 -44.20 -25.99
C VAL A 295 -26.83 -43.47 -26.80
N LEU A 296 -27.02 -43.29 -28.12
CA LEU A 296 -26.02 -42.62 -28.96
C LEU A 296 -25.82 -41.14 -28.58
N ALA A 297 -26.90 -40.43 -28.23
CA ALA A 297 -26.79 -39.06 -27.72
C ALA A 297 -25.96 -39.01 -26.43
N THR A 298 -26.19 -39.95 -25.51
CA THR A 298 -25.44 -40.06 -24.25
C THR A 298 -23.99 -40.44 -24.50
N VAL A 299 -23.69 -41.34 -25.46
CA VAL A 299 -22.30 -41.64 -25.87
C VAL A 299 -21.61 -40.39 -26.39
N PHE A 300 -22.24 -39.64 -27.31
CA PHE A 300 -21.67 -38.39 -27.80
C PHE A 300 -21.45 -37.37 -26.67
N PHE A 301 -22.38 -37.29 -25.72
CA PHE A 301 -22.26 -36.41 -24.56
C PHE A 301 -21.15 -36.83 -23.59
N THR A 302 -20.99 -38.12 -23.30
CA THR A 302 -19.88 -38.65 -22.50
C THR A 302 -18.54 -38.31 -23.14
N ILE A 303 -18.39 -38.54 -24.45
CA ILE A 303 -17.17 -38.22 -25.17
C ILE A 303 -16.91 -36.70 -25.18
N TYR A 304 -17.95 -35.89 -25.43
CA TYR A 304 -17.86 -34.44 -25.34
C TYR A 304 -17.40 -33.97 -23.96
N LYS A 305 -18.01 -34.46 -22.88
CA LYS A 305 -17.63 -34.10 -21.51
C LYS A 305 -16.22 -34.56 -21.16
N TYR A 306 -15.77 -35.67 -21.72
CA TYR A 306 -14.41 -36.17 -21.50
C TYR A 306 -13.37 -35.25 -22.15
N PHE A 307 -13.51 -34.88 -23.43
CA PHE A 307 -12.55 -33.96 -24.06
C PHE A 307 -12.69 -32.51 -23.61
N THR A 308 -13.88 -32.14 -23.16
CA THR A 308 -14.23 -30.76 -22.86
C THR A 308 -15.00 -30.69 -21.53
N PRO A 309 -14.33 -31.00 -20.40
CA PRO A 309 -14.98 -30.97 -19.10
C PRO A 309 -15.25 -29.53 -18.66
N SER A 310 -16.45 -29.25 -18.16
CA SER A 310 -16.77 -27.94 -17.58
C SER A 310 -16.32 -27.85 -16.14
N VAL A 311 -15.93 -26.63 -15.73
CA VAL A 311 -15.44 -26.34 -14.39
C VAL A 311 -16.63 -26.13 -13.44
N PRO A 312 -16.79 -26.96 -12.38
CA PRO A 312 -17.89 -26.82 -11.43
C PRO A 312 -17.71 -25.59 -10.52
N PHE A 313 -18.82 -24.89 -10.27
CA PHE A 313 -18.90 -23.87 -9.22
C PHE A 313 -19.65 -24.43 -8.02
N ASN A 314 -19.16 -24.09 -6.83
CA ASN A 314 -19.70 -24.51 -5.56
C ASN A 314 -20.27 -23.30 -4.79
N THR A 315 -21.27 -23.54 -3.94
CA THR A 315 -21.73 -22.60 -2.90
C THR A 315 -20.90 -22.75 -1.63
N ILE A 316 -20.93 -21.74 -0.75
CA ILE A 316 -20.28 -21.79 0.57
C ILE A 316 -20.71 -23.05 1.34
N GLN A 317 -22.02 -23.35 1.38
CA GLN A 317 -22.53 -24.51 2.11
C GLN A 317 -22.00 -25.84 1.54
N GLN A 318 -21.88 -25.97 0.21
CA GLN A 318 -21.32 -27.18 -0.40
C GLN A 318 -19.84 -27.39 -0.03
N LEU A 319 -19.06 -26.32 0.08
CA LEU A 319 -17.66 -26.41 0.50
C LEU A 319 -17.54 -26.73 1.99
N LEU A 320 -18.36 -26.13 2.84
CA LEU A 320 -18.43 -26.48 4.27
C LEU A 320 -18.82 -27.95 4.48
N ASP A 321 -19.81 -28.45 3.72
CA ASP A 321 -20.24 -29.85 3.79
C ASP A 321 -19.13 -30.83 3.31
N LYS A 322 -18.21 -30.36 2.45
CA LYS A 322 -17.01 -31.09 2.02
C LYS A 322 -15.87 -31.04 3.04
N GLY A 323 -15.97 -30.19 4.08
CA GLY A 323 -15.00 -30.06 5.15
C GLY A 323 -13.93 -28.97 4.94
N TYR A 324 -14.16 -28.04 4.02
CA TYR A 324 -13.30 -26.86 3.89
C TYR A 324 -13.49 -25.89 5.05
N GLU A 325 -12.40 -25.30 5.51
CA GLU A 325 -12.42 -24.19 6.47
C GLU A 325 -12.77 -22.86 5.78
N VAL A 326 -13.15 -21.85 6.57
CA VAL A 326 -13.60 -20.56 6.03
C VAL A 326 -12.50 -19.83 5.27
N ASP A 327 -11.27 -19.84 5.75
CA ASP A 327 -10.12 -19.26 5.06
C ASP A 327 -9.84 -19.98 3.73
N GLU A 328 -9.93 -21.31 3.68
CA GLU A 328 -9.74 -22.08 2.45
C GLU A 328 -10.81 -21.80 1.38
N ILE A 329 -12.06 -21.54 1.80
CA ILE A 329 -13.16 -21.22 0.87
C ILE A 329 -12.91 -19.90 0.14
N PHE A 330 -12.41 -18.90 0.87
CA PHE A 330 -12.21 -17.55 0.36
C PHE A 330 -10.79 -17.33 -0.21
N GLU A 331 -9.98 -18.38 -0.33
CA GLU A 331 -8.64 -18.29 -0.93
C GLU A 331 -8.72 -17.93 -2.42
N GLY A 332 -7.85 -17.02 -2.85
CA GLY A 332 -7.82 -16.51 -4.22
C GLY A 332 -8.85 -15.41 -4.52
N PRO A 333 -9.15 -15.15 -5.80
CA PRO A 333 -9.93 -13.99 -6.23
C PRO A 333 -11.42 -14.12 -5.94
N ALA A 334 -12.04 -12.97 -5.66
CA ALA A 334 -13.49 -12.86 -5.43
C ALA A 334 -14.28 -13.04 -6.74
N LEU A 335 -14.87 -14.23 -6.93
CA LEU A 335 -15.68 -14.57 -8.10
C LEU A 335 -17.15 -14.17 -7.94
N GLN A 336 -17.85 -13.94 -9.05
CA GLN A 336 -19.27 -13.53 -9.08
C GLN A 336 -20.24 -14.72 -9.08
N HIS A 337 -19.85 -15.88 -9.62
CA HIS A 337 -20.77 -17.00 -9.86
C HIS A 337 -20.55 -18.22 -8.94
N GLY A 338 -19.97 -18.02 -7.76
CA GLY A 338 -19.67 -19.07 -6.77
C GLY A 338 -18.15 -19.32 -6.63
N PHE A 339 -17.77 -20.50 -6.12
CA PHE A 339 -16.38 -20.83 -5.79
C PHE A 339 -15.86 -21.99 -6.64
N ILE A 340 -14.60 -21.90 -7.08
CA ILE A 340 -13.93 -22.92 -7.90
C ILE A 340 -12.79 -23.54 -7.09
N GLU A 341 -12.79 -24.86 -6.98
CA GLU A 341 -11.71 -25.63 -6.33
C GLU A 341 -10.50 -25.77 -7.27
N ASP A 342 -9.27 -25.69 -6.74
CA ASP A 342 -8.05 -25.88 -7.55
C ASP A 342 -7.98 -27.28 -8.17
N ILE A 343 -8.42 -28.31 -7.44
CA ILE A 343 -8.55 -29.68 -7.95
C ILE A 343 -9.48 -29.74 -9.17
N ALA A 344 -10.51 -28.88 -9.22
CA ALA A 344 -11.39 -28.81 -10.38
C ALA A 344 -10.70 -28.20 -11.60
N LEU A 345 -9.79 -27.25 -11.39
CA LEU A 345 -8.95 -26.69 -12.46
C LEU A 345 -7.96 -27.74 -12.99
N GLU A 346 -7.27 -28.47 -12.11
CA GLU A 346 -6.35 -29.55 -12.50
C GLU A 346 -7.06 -30.61 -13.37
N ASN A 347 -8.28 -31.01 -12.98
CA ASN A 347 -9.07 -31.99 -13.72
C ASN A 347 -9.58 -31.49 -15.08
N THR A 348 -9.52 -30.17 -15.32
CA THR A 348 -9.97 -29.52 -16.56
C THR A 348 -8.83 -28.83 -17.31
N ASP A 349 -7.58 -29.16 -16.98
CA ASP A 349 -6.41 -28.65 -17.67
C ASP A 349 -6.33 -29.13 -19.12
N LEU A 350 -5.73 -28.32 -20.01
CA LEU A 350 -5.77 -28.51 -21.47
C LEU A 350 -5.13 -29.85 -21.88
N PHE A 351 -4.05 -30.24 -21.21
CA PHE A 351 -3.26 -31.43 -21.54
C PHE A 351 -3.22 -32.47 -20.44
N ARG A 352 -4.34 -32.66 -19.74
CA ARG A 352 -4.51 -33.75 -18.77
C ARG A 352 -4.25 -35.13 -19.38
N ASP A 353 -4.00 -36.14 -18.55
CA ASP A 353 -3.78 -37.53 -19.01
C ASP A 353 -5.11 -38.13 -19.52
N ILE A 354 -5.37 -37.98 -20.82
CA ILE A 354 -6.56 -38.48 -21.52
C ILE A 354 -6.25 -39.88 -22.05
N ARG A 355 -7.02 -40.88 -21.60
CA ARG A 355 -6.81 -42.30 -21.98
C ARG A 355 -8.05 -42.91 -22.60
N LEU A 356 -7.85 -43.60 -23.72
CA LEU A 356 -8.92 -44.33 -24.40
C LEU A 356 -9.57 -45.40 -23.50
N SER A 357 -8.81 -46.05 -22.62
CA SER A 357 -9.33 -47.06 -21.68
C SER A 357 -10.40 -46.50 -20.75
N ASP A 358 -10.20 -45.27 -20.28
CA ASP A 358 -11.06 -44.65 -19.28
C ASP A 358 -12.36 -44.23 -19.94
N LEU A 359 -12.27 -43.67 -21.15
CA LEU A 359 -13.42 -43.36 -21.98
C LEU A 359 -14.24 -44.61 -22.35
N ILE A 360 -13.58 -45.75 -22.65
CA ILE A 360 -14.28 -47.02 -22.91
C ILE A 360 -15.07 -47.46 -21.68
N ASN A 361 -14.51 -47.31 -20.47
CA ASN A 361 -15.20 -47.66 -19.22
C ASN A 361 -16.40 -46.74 -18.98
N GLU A 362 -16.24 -45.42 -19.15
CA GLU A 362 -17.36 -44.47 -19.00
C GLU A 362 -18.49 -44.74 -20.02
N ILE A 363 -18.14 -45.13 -21.25
CA ILE A 363 -19.15 -45.50 -22.26
C ILE A 363 -19.80 -46.84 -21.90
N ALA A 364 -19.05 -47.81 -21.38
CA ALA A 364 -19.58 -49.12 -21.00
C ALA A 364 -20.59 -49.04 -19.86
N ASP A 365 -20.47 -48.05 -18.97
CA ASP A 365 -21.37 -47.80 -17.85
C ASP A 365 -22.70 -47.12 -18.25
N ILE A 366 -22.85 -46.69 -19.52
CA ILE A 366 -24.09 -46.08 -20.01
C ILE A 366 -25.22 -47.12 -20.01
N SER A 367 -26.29 -46.84 -19.25
CA SER A 367 -27.52 -47.65 -19.22
C SER A 367 -28.04 -47.91 -20.64
N GLY A 368 -28.22 -49.18 -21.00
CA GLY A 368 -28.63 -49.61 -22.34
C GLY A 368 -27.50 -50.17 -23.20
N ILE A 369 -26.22 -50.04 -22.82
CA ILE A 369 -25.09 -50.68 -23.49
C ILE A 369 -24.78 -52.02 -22.81
N LYS A 370 -24.85 -53.12 -23.57
CA LYS A 370 -24.53 -54.46 -23.09
C LYS A 370 -23.06 -54.83 -23.26
N ALA A 371 -22.46 -54.42 -24.38
CA ALA A 371 -21.06 -54.64 -24.68
C ALA A 371 -20.58 -53.72 -25.82
N ILE A 372 -19.37 -53.19 -25.69
CA ILE A 372 -18.68 -52.46 -26.76
C ILE A 372 -17.85 -53.47 -27.55
N THR A 373 -18.14 -53.64 -28.84
CA THR A 373 -17.41 -54.57 -29.72
C THR A 373 -16.25 -53.86 -30.42
N TYR A 374 -16.43 -52.59 -30.76
CA TYR A 374 -15.44 -51.76 -31.44
C TYR A 374 -15.68 -50.29 -31.07
N LEU A 375 -14.61 -49.59 -30.68
CA LEU A 375 -14.60 -48.14 -30.52
C LEU A 375 -13.27 -47.61 -31.08
N HIS A 376 -13.36 -46.65 -31.99
CA HIS A 376 -12.20 -46.00 -32.59
C HIS A 376 -12.36 -44.48 -32.56
N LEU A 377 -11.33 -43.79 -32.06
CA LEU A 377 -11.19 -42.36 -32.07
C LEU A 377 -9.71 -41.96 -32.24
N PRO A 378 -9.42 -40.92 -33.04
CA PRO A 378 -10.37 -40.19 -33.89
C PRO A 378 -10.81 -41.07 -35.09
N PHE A 379 -11.96 -40.78 -35.68
CA PHE A 379 -12.47 -41.47 -36.87
C PHE A 379 -12.85 -40.46 -37.95
N SER A 380 -12.33 -40.63 -39.16
CA SER A 380 -12.56 -39.77 -40.34
C SER A 380 -13.07 -40.54 -41.57
N GLY A 381 -13.44 -41.81 -41.41
CA GLY A 381 -13.87 -42.70 -42.50
C GLY A 381 -12.83 -43.78 -42.84
N ILE A 382 -13.19 -44.72 -43.72
CA ILE A 382 -12.40 -45.93 -44.04
C ILE A 382 -11.31 -45.66 -45.10
N SER A 383 -11.29 -44.48 -45.73
CA SER A 383 -10.52 -44.24 -46.97
C SER A 383 -9.07 -43.75 -46.83
N ASP A 384 -8.60 -43.35 -45.65
CA ASP A 384 -7.22 -42.87 -45.46
C ASP A 384 -6.42 -43.74 -44.48
N ALA A 385 -5.86 -44.83 -45.00
CA ALA A 385 -5.03 -45.78 -44.26
C ALA A 385 -3.61 -45.26 -43.96
N THR A 386 -3.26 -44.03 -44.36
CA THR A 386 -1.90 -43.45 -44.25
C THR A 386 -1.77 -42.28 -43.28
N ALA A 387 -2.82 -41.86 -42.58
CA ALA A 387 -2.74 -40.74 -41.64
C ALA A 387 -2.17 -41.17 -40.27
N LEU A 388 -1.21 -40.41 -39.74
CA LEU A 388 -0.70 -40.48 -38.35
C LEU A 388 -1.84 -40.44 -37.30
N ASN A 389 -3.02 -39.96 -37.69
CA ASN A 389 -4.20 -39.76 -36.84
C ASN A 389 -4.99 -41.04 -36.53
N ASN A 390 -4.58 -42.23 -36.98
CA ASN A 390 -5.35 -43.46 -36.71
C ASN A 390 -5.07 -44.07 -35.33
N PHE A 391 -4.01 -43.66 -34.63
CA PHE A 391 -3.68 -44.18 -33.30
C PHE A 391 -3.95 -43.11 -32.25
N PHE A 392 -4.84 -43.40 -31.31
CA PHE A 392 -5.29 -42.48 -30.27
C PHE A 392 -4.15 -41.71 -29.59
N ASN A 393 -3.08 -42.40 -29.16
CA ASN A 393 -1.95 -41.75 -28.48
C ASN A 393 -1.18 -40.77 -29.39
N GLN A 394 -0.94 -41.14 -30.66
CA GLN A 394 -0.24 -40.26 -31.61
C GLN A 394 -1.09 -39.03 -31.95
N TRP A 395 -2.41 -39.21 -32.05
CA TRP A 395 -3.34 -38.10 -32.21
C TRP A 395 -3.34 -37.17 -30.99
N MET A 396 -3.33 -37.73 -29.77
CA MET A 396 -3.22 -36.93 -28.55
C MET A 396 -1.89 -36.17 -28.46
N ASP A 397 -0.77 -36.78 -28.87
CA ASP A 397 0.53 -36.11 -28.91
C ASP A 397 0.52 -34.97 -29.94
N HIS A 398 -0.11 -35.16 -31.10
CA HIS A 398 -0.29 -34.11 -32.11
C HIS A 398 -1.14 -32.94 -31.59
N LEU A 399 -2.26 -33.21 -30.91
CA LEU A 399 -3.09 -32.16 -30.28
C LEU A 399 -2.31 -31.35 -29.25
N LYS A 400 -1.39 -32.00 -28.51
CA LYS A 400 -0.50 -31.34 -27.53
C LYS A 400 0.51 -30.44 -28.21
N GLU A 401 1.17 -30.93 -29.25
CA GLU A 401 2.16 -30.16 -30.03
C GLU A 401 1.52 -28.93 -30.70
N GLU A 402 0.33 -29.11 -31.27
CA GLU A 402 -0.41 -28.06 -31.99
C GLU A 402 -1.31 -27.20 -31.10
N ARG A 403 -1.42 -27.53 -29.82
CA ARG A 403 -2.28 -26.86 -28.83
C ARG A 403 -3.75 -26.76 -29.25
N LYS A 404 -4.31 -27.86 -29.75
CA LYS A 404 -5.69 -27.94 -30.23
C LYS A 404 -6.60 -28.68 -29.27
N VAL A 405 -7.84 -28.21 -29.14
CA VAL A 405 -8.91 -28.87 -28.39
C VAL A 405 -9.67 -29.83 -29.31
N ALA A 406 -9.83 -31.07 -28.89
CA ALA A 406 -10.60 -32.06 -29.64
C ALA A 406 -12.10 -31.79 -29.56
N ARG A 407 -12.76 -31.60 -30.71
CA ARG A 407 -14.21 -31.32 -30.80
C ARG A 407 -14.95 -32.40 -31.56
N ILE A 408 -15.84 -33.10 -30.88
CA ILE A 408 -16.64 -34.16 -31.50
C ILE A 408 -17.70 -33.59 -32.46
N GLN A 409 -17.73 -34.10 -33.68
CA GLN A 409 -18.76 -33.78 -34.68
C GLN A 409 -19.55 -35.05 -35.04
N PRO A 410 -20.84 -35.15 -34.64
CA PRO A 410 -21.67 -36.31 -34.94
C PRO A 410 -21.73 -36.67 -36.44
N ALA A 411 -21.65 -35.67 -37.33
CA ALA A 411 -21.68 -35.86 -38.78
C ALA A 411 -20.46 -36.61 -39.35
N LEU A 412 -19.33 -36.62 -38.63
CA LEU A 412 -18.11 -37.35 -39.03
C LEU A 412 -18.08 -38.79 -38.48
N SER A 413 -19.06 -39.16 -37.66
CA SER A 413 -19.07 -40.43 -36.93
C SER A 413 -19.77 -41.53 -37.72
N GLN A 414 -19.47 -42.79 -37.40
CA GLN A 414 -20.22 -43.96 -37.86
C GLN A 414 -20.56 -44.84 -36.66
N ALA A 415 -21.85 -45.10 -36.44
CA ALA A 415 -22.30 -45.92 -35.32
C ALA A 415 -23.18 -47.07 -35.81
N LEU A 416 -22.89 -48.27 -35.31
CA LEU A 416 -23.66 -49.49 -35.53
C LEU A 416 -24.08 -50.04 -34.17
N PHE A 417 -25.37 -50.35 -34.03
CA PHE A 417 -25.90 -51.05 -32.87
C PHE A 417 -26.49 -52.39 -33.28
N CYS A 418 -26.24 -53.41 -32.47
CA CYS A 418 -26.91 -54.71 -32.58
C CYS A 418 -27.96 -54.82 -31.46
N LYS A 419 -29.23 -54.92 -31.84
CA LYS A 419 -30.36 -55.11 -30.93
C LYS A 419 -31.20 -56.29 -31.43
N GLU A 420 -31.31 -57.36 -30.64
CA GLU A 420 -32.10 -58.57 -30.99
C GLU A 420 -31.80 -59.20 -32.38
N ARG A 421 -30.55 -59.11 -32.85
CA ARG A 421 -30.08 -59.52 -34.21
C ARG A 421 -30.51 -58.58 -35.34
N GLU A 422 -31.14 -57.46 -35.04
CA GLU A 422 -31.31 -56.34 -35.96
C GLU A 422 -30.13 -55.36 -35.84
N THR A 423 -29.72 -54.81 -36.97
CA THR A 423 -28.66 -53.82 -37.05
C THR A 423 -29.24 -52.43 -37.25
N ILE A 424 -28.94 -51.51 -36.34
CA ILE A 424 -29.34 -50.11 -36.42
C ILE A 424 -28.09 -49.30 -36.76
N SER A 425 -28.12 -48.58 -37.87
CA SER A 425 -26.97 -47.80 -38.37
C SER A 425 -27.25 -46.30 -38.38
N TYR A 426 -26.22 -45.53 -38.06
CA TYR A 426 -26.19 -44.08 -38.17
C TYR A 426 -24.98 -43.67 -39.02
N TYR A 427 -25.19 -42.72 -39.94
CA TYR A 427 -24.14 -42.07 -40.74
C TYR A 427 -23.25 -43.02 -41.57
N MET A 428 -23.75 -44.20 -41.95
CA MET A 428 -23.05 -45.13 -42.85
C MET A 428 -23.28 -44.83 -44.35
N GLY A 429 -24.06 -43.79 -44.65
CA GLY A 429 -24.41 -43.41 -46.03
C GLY A 429 -25.42 -44.36 -46.68
N ARG A 430 -26.12 -45.18 -45.88
CA ARG A 430 -27.12 -46.14 -46.36
C ARG A 430 -28.51 -45.50 -46.35
N LYS A 431 -29.40 -45.93 -47.25
CA LYS A 431 -30.79 -45.39 -47.28
C LYS A 431 -31.59 -45.81 -46.05
N GLU A 432 -31.21 -46.93 -45.44
CA GLU A 432 -31.82 -47.54 -44.27
C GLU A 432 -31.28 -46.96 -42.95
N ASP A 433 -30.32 -46.03 -43.01
CA ASP A 433 -29.79 -45.36 -41.82
C ASP A 433 -30.90 -44.59 -41.09
N ARG A 434 -30.84 -44.64 -39.76
CA ARG A 434 -31.79 -43.93 -38.91
C ARG A 434 -31.57 -42.42 -39.01
N ARG A 435 -32.67 -41.65 -39.02
CA ARG A 435 -32.59 -40.17 -39.06
C ARG A 435 -32.03 -39.64 -37.73
N PRO A 436 -30.98 -38.80 -37.76
CA PRO A 436 -30.31 -38.37 -36.55
C PRO A 436 -31.01 -37.22 -35.80
N ASP A 437 -32.06 -36.61 -36.35
CA ASP A 437 -32.66 -35.37 -35.81
C ASP A 437 -33.03 -35.45 -34.32
N ARG A 438 -33.63 -36.57 -33.89
CA ARG A 438 -34.00 -36.79 -32.48
C ARG A 438 -32.78 -36.96 -31.60
N MET A 439 -31.81 -37.76 -32.04
CA MET A 439 -30.55 -37.98 -31.32
C MET A 439 -29.76 -36.67 -31.18
N LEU A 440 -29.65 -35.87 -32.25
CA LEU A 440 -28.97 -34.57 -32.23
C LEU A 440 -29.67 -33.58 -31.29
N LYS A 441 -31.01 -33.59 -31.24
CA LYS A 441 -31.76 -32.80 -30.27
C LYS A 441 -31.42 -33.22 -28.84
N LEU A 442 -31.44 -34.51 -28.53
CA LEU A 442 -31.11 -35.03 -27.20
C LEU A 442 -29.67 -34.65 -26.78
N PHE A 443 -28.72 -34.76 -27.70
CA PHE A 443 -27.32 -34.35 -27.46
C PHE A 443 -27.21 -32.85 -27.14
N ARG A 444 -27.91 -31.98 -27.89
CA ARG A 444 -27.95 -30.53 -27.62
C ARG A 444 -28.64 -30.20 -26.29
N ASP A 445 -29.71 -30.90 -25.96
CA ASP A 445 -30.43 -30.73 -24.70
C ASP A 445 -29.52 -31.12 -23.51
N GLN A 446 -28.74 -32.21 -23.62
CA GLN A 446 -27.75 -32.62 -22.62
C GLN A 446 -26.64 -31.57 -22.44
N LYS A 447 -26.07 -31.03 -23.53
CA LYS A 447 -25.11 -29.91 -23.45
C LYS A 447 -25.68 -28.68 -22.75
N THR A 448 -26.92 -28.31 -23.07
CA THR A 448 -27.57 -27.12 -22.51
C THR A 448 -27.85 -27.28 -21.01
N LEU A 449 -28.18 -28.50 -20.56
CA LEU A 449 -28.35 -28.80 -19.14
C LEU A 449 -27.01 -28.73 -18.37
N GLU A 450 -25.93 -29.20 -18.99
CA GLU A 450 -24.59 -29.17 -18.42
C GLU A 450 -24.01 -27.75 -18.34
N ALA A 451 -24.35 -26.87 -19.29
CA ALA A 451 -23.91 -25.47 -19.30
C ALA A 451 -24.43 -24.61 -18.11
N LYS A 452 -25.37 -25.10 -17.30
CA LYS A 452 -25.90 -24.37 -16.11
C LYS A 452 -25.01 -24.51 -14.87
N TYR A 453 -23.70 -24.44 -15.02
CA TYR A 453 -22.74 -24.66 -13.92
C TYR A 453 -22.43 -23.38 -13.12
N LYS A 454 -22.52 -22.19 -13.73
CA LYS A 454 -22.33 -20.88 -13.06
C LYS A 454 -23.51 -20.54 -12.15
N LEU A 455 -23.26 -20.31 -10.87
CA LEU A 455 -24.29 -20.12 -9.85
C LEU A 455 -24.76 -18.67 -9.77
N ILE A 456 -25.68 -18.28 -10.66
CA ILE A 456 -26.25 -16.93 -10.68
C ILE A 456 -27.17 -16.74 -9.46
N GLY A 457 -26.87 -15.73 -8.63
CA GLY A 457 -27.70 -15.34 -7.48
C GLY A 457 -27.56 -16.25 -6.25
N ALA A 458 -26.54 -17.12 -6.22
CA ALA A 458 -26.16 -17.81 -4.99
C ALA A 458 -25.49 -16.85 -4.01
N PRO A 459 -25.64 -17.03 -2.69
CA PRO A 459 -24.92 -16.24 -1.69
C PRO A 459 -23.41 -16.40 -1.86
N ASP A 460 -22.70 -15.27 -1.91
CA ASP A 460 -21.28 -15.16 -2.16
C ASP A 460 -20.48 -14.70 -0.92
N ASP A 461 -21.18 -14.53 0.20
CA ASP A 461 -20.65 -14.18 1.52
C ASP A 461 -21.53 -14.75 2.65
N PHE A 462 -21.04 -14.70 3.89
CA PHE A 462 -21.83 -15.03 5.06
C PHE A 462 -22.86 -13.94 5.39
N PRO A 463 -24.06 -14.32 5.86
CA PRO A 463 -25.05 -13.33 6.27
C PRO A 463 -24.55 -12.55 7.49
N VAL A 464 -24.57 -11.21 7.40
CA VAL A 464 -24.26 -10.33 8.53
C VAL A 464 -25.38 -10.46 9.58
N PRO A 465 -25.05 -10.73 10.86
CA PRO A 465 -26.05 -10.80 11.91
C PRO A 465 -26.84 -9.49 12.04
N VAL A 466 -28.17 -9.58 12.07
CA VAL A 466 -29.04 -8.42 12.30
C VAL A 466 -29.45 -8.42 13.77
N GLY A 467 -29.12 -7.35 14.48
CA GLY A 467 -29.58 -7.11 15.85
C GLY A 467 -30.84 -6.24 15.90
N GLU A 468 -31.50 -6.25 17.04
CA GLU A 468 -32.64 -5.38 17.35
C GLU A 468 -32.14 -4.12 18.08
N TYR A 469 -32.59 -2.94 17.66
CA TYR A 469 -32.26 -1.70 18.38
C TYR A 469 -32.88 -1.72 19.77
N MET A 470 -32.04 -1.52 20.78
CA MET A 470 -32.44 -1.36 22.16
C MET A 470 -32.28 0.11 22.52
N ASP A 471 -33.35 0.76 22.99
CA ASP A 471 -33.20 2.11 23.56
C ASP A 471 -32.56 2.01 24.94
N LEU A 472 -31.24 2.20 24.98
CA LEU A 472 -30.45 2.03 26.20
C LEU A 472 -30.34 3.31 27.02
N GLU A 473 -30.64 4.47 26.43
CA GLU A 473 -30.46 5.77 27.07
C GLU A 473 -31.54 6.13 28.07
N ASP A 474 -32.70 5.46 28.01
CA ASP A 474 -33.80 5.65 28.95
C ASP A 474 -33.33 5.49 30.40
N TYR A 475 -33.42 6.57 31.19
CA TYR A 475 -32.91 6.62 32.55
C TYR A 475 -34.00 6.95 33.57
N PHE A 476 -34.09 6.14 34.63
CA PHE A 476 -34.97 6.36 35.76
C PHE A 476 -34.16 6.83 36.98
N PRO A 477 -34.33 8.09 37.45
CA PRO A 477 -33.53 8.63 38.53
C PRO A 477 -33.57 7.81 39.83
N VAL A 478 -32.42 7.63 40.47
CA VAL A 478 -32.28 6.95 41.77
C VAL A 478 -33.11 7.65 42.84
N THR A 479 -33.18 8.98 42.76
CA THR A 479 -34.01 9.83 43.63
C THR A 479 -35.49 9.42 43.64
N TYR A 480 -36.00 8.80 42.58
CA TYR A 480 -37.39 8.35 42.49
C TYR A 480 -37.63 7.02 43.22
N SER A 481 -36.57 6.25 43.45
CA SER A 481 -36.60 5.02 44.24
C SER A 481 -36.51 5.26 45.75
N LEU A 482 -36.24 6.50 46.17
CA LEU A 482 -36.13 6.86 47.58
C LEU A 482 -37.50 7.02 48.27
N PRO A 483 -37.59 6.80 49.59
CA PRO A 483 -38.84 6.97 50.33
C PRO A 483 -39.43 8.39 50.21
N MET A 484 -40.76 8.47 50.09
CA MET A 484 -41.52 9.73 49.92
C MET A 484 -41.18 10.81 50.96
N CYS A 485 -40.79 10.40 52.18
CA CYS A 485 -40.45 11.35 53.23
C CYS A 485 -39.25 12.26 52.89
N TYR A 486 -38.39 11.88 51.93
CA TYR A 486 -37.29 12.72 51.47
C TYR A 486 -37.73 13.87 50.56
N GLY A 487 -38.89 13.77 49.90
CA GLY A 487 -39.46 14.86 49.08
C GLY A 487 -38.67 15.14 47.79
N VAL A 488 -38.02 14.13 47.21
CA VAL A 488 -37.18 14.24 46.01
C VAL A 488 -37.68 13.39 44.82
N GLY A 489 -38.76 12.64 44.98
CA GLY A 489 -39.33 11.75 43.96
C GLY A 489 -40.19 12.45 42.88
N GLU A 490 -40.62 11.69 41.88
CA GLU A 490 -41.37 12.15 40.70
C GLU A 490 -42.74 12.77 41.05
N GLN A 491 -43.58 11.99 41.73
CA GLN A 491 -44.99 12.33 42.00
C GLN A 491 -45.19 13.18 43.26
N ASP A 492 -44.20 13.20 44.16
CA ASP A 492 -44.40 13.62 45.54
C ASP A 492 -43.53 14.82 45.91
N SER A 493 -44.06 15.99 45.52
CA SER A 493 -43.62 17.27 46.05
C SER A 493 -43.84 17.29 47.57
N LEU A 494 -42.93 17.95 48.29
CA LEU A 494 -43.17 18.34 49.68
C LEU A 494 -44.60 18.93 49.85
N PRO A 495 -45.25 18.74 51.01
CA PRO A 495 -46.56 19.34 51.27
C PRO A 495 -46.59 20.82 50.88
N ALA A 496 -47.72 21.31 50.35
CA ALA A 496 -47.81 22.71 49.87
C ALA A 496 -47.51 23.76 50.96
N ASN A 497 -47.61 23.38 52.23
CA ASN A 497 -47.29 24.17 53.41
C ASN A 497 -45.88 23.90 53.99
N ALA A 498 -45.02 23.17 53.29
CA ALA A 498 -43.63 22.94 53.71
C ALA A 498 -42.89 24.27 53.82
N ASP A 499 -42.08 24.42 54.87
CA ASP A 499 -41.30 25.62 55.09
C ASP A 499 -40.14 25.74 54.07
N GLU A 500 -39.65 26.97 53.89
CA GLU A 500 -38.56 27.23 52.93
C GLU A 500 -37.29 26.43 53.27
N LYS A 501 -37.04 26.19 54.56
CA LYS A 501 -35.93 25.35 54.99
C LYS A 501 -36.05 23.91 54.46
N ARG A 502 -37.24 23.29 54.55
CA ARG A 502 -37.46 21.93 54.06
C ARG A 502 -37.34 21.85 52.54
N LYS A 503 -37.81 22.88 51.81
CA LYS A 503 -37.63 22.98 50.36
C LYS A 503 -36.15 23.05 49.97
N VAL A 504 -35.38 23.91 50.63
CA VAL A 504 -33.93 24.00 50.41
C VAL A 504 -33.20 22.70 50.77
N GLN A 505 -33.58 22.01 51.85
CA GLN A 505 -33.00 20.72 52.20
C GLN A 505 -33.28 19.63 51.15
N ALA A 506 -34.47 19.62 50.54
CA ALA A 506 -34.77 18.71 49.45
C ALA A 506 -33.92 19.03 48.21
N LEU A 507 -33.73 20.32 47.88
CA LEU A 507 -32.81 20.74 46.81
C LEU A 507 -31.35 20.38 47.10
N GLN A 508 -30.89 20.50 48.34
CA GLN A 508 -29.55 20.08 48.75
C GLN A 508 -29.36 18.57 48.56
N LEU A 509 -30.36 17.75 48.95
CA LEU A 509 -30.30 16.31 48.71
C LEU A 509 -30.33 15.98 47.22
N LYS A 510 -31.17 16.65 46.41
CA LYS A 510 -31.14 16.49 44.96
C LYS A 510 -29.79 16.87 44.35
N GLY A 511 -29.19 17.97 44.79
CA GLY A 511 -27.85 18.39 44.37
C GLY A 511 -26.76 17.38 44.75
N TYR A 512 -26.84 16.77 45.94
CA TYR A 512 -25.96 15.67 46.33
C TYR A 512 -26.15 14.44 45.45
N MET A 513 -27.40 14.07 45.16
CA MET A 513 -27.71 12.89 44.34
C MET A 513 -27.34 13.08 42.88
N LEU A 514 -27.37 14.30 42.34
CA LEU A 514 -27.06 14.60 40.93
C LEU A 514 -25.73 14.01 40.45
N PHE A 515 -24.73 13.93 41.32
CA PHE A 515 -23.45 13.28 41.01
C PHE A 515 -23.63 11.79 40.67
N PHE A 516 -24.40 11.06 41.48
CA PHE A 516 -24.69 9.64 41.23
C PHE A 516 -25.61 9.46 40.02
N GLU A 517 -26.60 10.35 39.86
CA GLU A 517 -27.50 10.33 38.70
C GLU A 517 -26.70 10.48 37.40
N GLN A 518 -25.78 11.44 37.32
CA GLN A 518 -24.91 11.65 36.15
C GLN A 518 -24.02 10.43 35.85
N LEU A 519 -23.38 9.84 36.88
CA LEU A 519 -22.51 8.68 36.67
C LEU A 519 -23.25 7.46 36.10
N LEU A 520 -24.47 7.22 36.58
CA LEU A 520 -25.30 6.09 36.15
C LEU A 520 -25.88 6.32 34.76
N SER A 521 -26.36 7.55 34.47
CA SER A 521 -26.88 7.89 33.15
C SER A 521 -25.79 7.91 32.08
N ASP A 522 -24.60 8.46 32.39
CA ASP A 522 -23.44 8.45 31.49
C ASP A 522 -22.99 7.03 31.14
N TYR A 523 -23.19 6.04 32.03
CA TYR A 523 -22.92 4.65 31.70
C TYR A 523 -23.87 4.13 30.61
N LEU A 524 -25.17 4.40 30.75
CA LEU A 524 -26.19 3.98 29.79
C LEU A 524 -26.02 4.66 28.43
N VAL A 525 -25.72 5.96 28.43
CA VAL A 525 -25.38 6.71 27.22
C VAL A 525 -24.16 6.11 26.54
N ARG A 526 -23.08 5.83 27.28
CA ARG A 526 -21.90 5.16 26.71
C ARG A 526 -22.21 3.78 26.15
N LEU A 527 -23.11 3.03 26.78
CA LEU A 527 -23.52 1.72 26.29
C LEU A 527 -24.29 1.85 24.96
N ASN A 528 -25.16 2.86 24.83
CA ASN A 528 -25.88 3.14 23.58
C ASN A 528 -24.93 3.56 22.43
N HIS A 529 -23.87 4.30 22.75
CA HIS A 529 -22.87 4.78 21.80
C HIS A 529 -21.69 3.80 21.61
N LEU A 530 -21.79 2.55 22.06
CA LEU A 530 -20.72 1.56 21.94
C LEU A 530 -20.25 1.36 20.49
N LYS A 531 -21.18 1.40 19.53
CA LYS A 531 -20.89 1.27 18.09
C LYS A 531 -19.97 2.36 17.55
N GLU A 532 -20.09 3.59 18.08
CA GLU A 532 -19.31 4.74 17.63
C GLU A 532 -17.84 4.60 18.02
N LEU A 533 -17.55 3.94 19.16
CA LEU A 533 -16.18 3.67 19.59
C LEU A 533 -15.40 2.84 18.56
N PHE A 534 -16.07 1.92 17.87
CA PHE A 534 -15.50 1.04 16.85
C PHE A 534 -15.76 1.49 15.41
N SER A 535 -16.46 2.61 15.23
CA SER A 535 -16.79 3.12 13.90
C SER A 535 -15.57 3.75 13.22
N PHE A 536 -15.53 3.68 11.90
CA PHE A 536 -14.61 4.39 11.01
C PHE A 536 -15.08 5.82 10.68
N ASP A 537 -16.11 6.32 11.36
CA ASP A 537 -16.62 7.67 11.18
C ASP A 537 -15.62 8.72 11.72
N ASP A 538 -15.26 9.67 10.86
CA ASP A 538 -14.35 10.79 11.12
C ASP A 538 -15.07 12.00 11.73
N THR A 539 -16.41 11.99 11.78
CA THR A 539 -17.20 13.04 12.41
C THR A 539 -17.27 12.90 13.94
N ILE A 540 -16.88 11.74 14.49
CA ILE A 540 -16.89 11.47 15.93
C ILE A 540 -15.91 12.39 16.65
N GLN A 541 -16.44 13.17 17.61
CA GLN A 541 -15.67 14.13 18.41
C GLN A 541 -15.39 13.65 19.85
N HIS A 542 -16.05 12.57 20.29
CA HIS A 542 -15.97 12.07 21.67
C HIS A 542 -15.93 10.54 21.71
N THR A 543 -15.24 9.98 22.71
CA THR A 543 -15.25 8.55 23.06
C THR A 543 -15.77 8.28 24.48
N ALA A 544 -16.03 9.33 25.25
CA ALA A 544 -16.93 9.28 26.41
C ALA A 544 -18.13 10.19 26.14
N PHE A 545 -19.29 9.58 26.00
CA PHE A 545 -20.55 10.29 25.82
C PHE A 545 -21.19 10.54 27.19
N VAL A 546 -21.76 11.74 27.36
CA VAL A 546 -22.35 12.21 28.61
C VAL A 546 -23.82 12.52 28.37
N ARG A 547 -24.69 12.16 29.33
CA ARG A 547 -26.11 12.51 29.28
C ARG A 547 -26.28 14.01 29.53
N SER A 548 -26.94 14.70 28.60
CA SER A 548 -27.57 15.99 28.91
C SER A 548 -28.99 15.72 29.43
N PHE A 549 -29.28 16.06 30.68
CA PHE A 549 -30.60 15.90 31.30
C PHE A 549 -31.70 16.85 30.73
N PHE A 550 -31.44 17.47 29.58
CA PHE A 550 -32.37 18.27 28.81
C PHE A 550 -32.35 17.83 27.34
N THR A 551 -33.47 17.32 26.84
CA THR A 551 -33.67 17.11 25.39
C THR A 551 -34.63 18.15 24.86
N ALA A 552 -34.18 18.97 23.91
CA ALA A 552 -35.07 19.79 23.10
C ALA A 552 -35.79 18.88 22.11
N THR A 553 -37.04 18.51 22.40
CA THR A 553 -37.96 18.07 21.34
C THR A 553 -38.76 19.28 20.89
N GLU A 554 -38.75 19.51 19.58
CA GLU A 554 -39.50 20.57 18.95
C GLU A 554 -41.01 20.43 19.28
N PHE A 555 -41.65 21.55 19.56
CA PHE A 555 -43.11 21.69 19.66
C PHE A 555 -43.82 20.90 20.78
N THR A 556 -43.48 21.14 22.04
CA THR A 556 -44.47 21.26 23.14
C THR A 556 -43.78 21.81 24.41
N GLU A 557 -44.46 22.68 25.15
CA GLU A 557 -44.01 23.33 26.40
C GLU A 557 -43.74 22.36 27.58
N THR A 558 -43.68 21.06 27.33
CA THR A 558 -43.25 20.05 28.29
C THR A 558 -41.73 19.93 28.25
N GLN A 559 -41.05 20.69 29.11
CA GLN A 559 -39.67 20.38 29.50
C GLN A 559 -39.64 19.00 30.15
N ILE A 560 -39.31 17.96 29.37
CA ILE A 560 -39.08 16.62 29.91
C ILE A 560 -37.65 16.63 30.48
N SER A 561 -37.49 17.19 31.67
CA SER A 561 -36.32 16.86 32.51
C SER A 561 -36.69 15.63 33.31
N GLU A 562 -35.99 14.50 33.10
CA GLU A 562 -36.14 13.30 33.93
C GLU A 562 -35.96 13.63 35.42
N ILE A 563 -35.15 14.65 35.74
CA ILE A 563 -34.95 15.19 37.10
C ILE A 563 -35.77 16.48 37.30
N ARG A 564 -36.78 16.41 38.17
CA ARG A 564 -37.63 17.56 38.52
C ARG A 564 -36.85 18.67 39.26
N ASP A 565 -37.13 19.93 38.92
CA ASP A 565 -36.51 21.16 39.47
C ASP A 565 -35.01 21.32 39.16
N LEU A 566 -34.47 20.61 38.16
CA LEU A 566 -33.06 20.69 37.77
C LEU A 566 -32.57 22.13 37.53
N LYS A 567 -33.45 23.01 37.03
CA LYS A 567 -33.14 24.43 36.84
C LYS A 567 -32.66 25.16 38.10
N GLN A 568 -33.12 24.71 39.26
CA GLN A 568 -32.76 25.29 40.56
C GLN A 568 -31.41 24.78 41.08
N LEU A 569 -30.83 23.77 40.42
CA LEU A 569 -29.56 23.13 40.79
C LEU A 569 -28.39 23.60 39.92
N VAL A 570 -28.66 24.18 38.74
CA VAL A 570 -27.64 24.65 37.79
C VAL A 570 -27.33 26.13 38.01
N ILE A 571 -26.06 26.49 37.95
CA ILE A 571 -25.57 27.87 38.11
C ILE A 571 -25.33 28.49 36.74
N ASP A 572 -25.90 29.68 36.49
CA ASP A 572 -25.62 30.50 35.31
C ASP A 572 -24.27 31.22 35.48
N TYR A 573 -23.18 30.55 35.11
CA TYR A 573 -21.83 31.10 35.23
C TYR A 573 -21.60 32.35 34.36
N GLN A 574 -22.28 32.45 33.22
CA GLN A 574 -22.10 33.56 32.28
C GLN A 574 -23.07 34.73 32.50
N ASN A 575 -23.96 34.63 33.51
CA ASN A 575 -24.98 35.63 33.84
C ASN A 575 -25.86 36.02 32.63
N ARG A 576 -26.25 35.04 31.80
CA ARG A 576 -27.11 35.25 30.62
C ARG A 576 -28.57 35.54 30.99
N GLY A 577 -28.99 35.21 32.21
CA GLY A 577 -30.34 35.47 32.72
C GLY A 577 -31.36 34.39 32.35
N ALA A 578 -32.56 34.48 32.94
CA ALA A 578 -33.58 33.43 32.92
C ALA A 578 -34.13 33.06 31.53
N ASP A 579 -34.01 33.98 30.55
CA ASP A 579 -34.54 33.80 29.19
C ASP A 579 -33.61 32.98 28.28
N HIS A 580 -32.36 32.70 28.70
CA HIS A 580 -31.35 31.99 27.91
C HIS A 580 -31.04 30.59 28.45
N TRP A 581 -32.04 29.92 29.02
CA TRP A 581 -31.83 28.66 29.74
C TRP A 581 -31.24 27.55 28.87
N ASP A 582 -31.64 27.46 27.60
CA ASP A 582 -31.08 26.46 26.67
C ASP A 582 -29.56 26.64 26.49
N GLN A 583 -29.09 27.89 26.41
CA GLN A 583 -27.67 28.18 26.29
C GLN A 583 -26.93 27.87 27.60
N ILE A 584 -27.52 28.19 28.76
CA ILE A 584 -26.93 27.90 30.09
C ILE A 584 -26.74 26.39 30.29
N ILE A 585 -27.71 25.59 29.85
CA ILE A 585 -27.61 24.14 29.92
C ILE A 585 -26.59 23.59 28.91
N ASN A 586 -26.53 24.13 27.70
CA ASN A 586 -25.50 23.73 26.74
C ASN A 586 -24.08 24.04 27.25
N ASP A 587 -23.89 25.15 27.95
CA ASP A 587 -22.64 25.45 28.67
C ASP A 587 -22.36 24.43 29.77
N PHE A 588 -23.37 24.08 30.56
CA PHE A 588 -23.20 23.08 31.62
C PHE A 588 -22.82 21.71 31.05
N ALA A 589 -23.50 21.26 30.00
CA ALA A 589 -23.20 20.01 29.32
C ALA A 589 -21.81 20.02 28.68
N SER A 590 -21.40 21.12 28.04
CA SER A 590 -20.06 21.23 27.44
C SER A 590 -18.96 21.19 28.50
N VAL A 591 -19.17 21.81 29.67
CA VAL A 591 -18.26 21.75 30.81
C VAL A 591 -18.16 20.33 31.36
N ILE A 592 -19.27 19.61 31.54
CA ILE A 592 -19.22 18.21 31.98
C ILE A 592 -18.50 17.35 30.94
N GLN A 593 -18.78 17.53 29.65
CA GLN A 593 -18.11 16.81 28.57
C GLN A 593 -16.59 17.07 28.57
N GLU A 594 -16.16 18.32 28.71
CA GLU A 594 -14.74 18.71 28.80
C GLU A 594 -14.07 18.13 30.06
N LEU A 595 -14.79 18.06 31.20
CA LEU A 595 -14.29 17.45 32.43
C LEU A 595 -14.13 15.92 32.31
N VAL A 596 -15.09 15.25 31.67
CA VAL A 596 -15.07 13.80 31.47
C VAL A 596 -13.98 13.43 30.45
N GLU A 597 -13.92 14.16 29.34
CA GLU A 597 -13.00 13.91 28.25
C GLU A 597 -12.48 15.20 27.60
N PRO A 598 -11.33 15.72 28.07
CA PRO A 598 -10.64 16.80 27.37
C PRO A 598 -10.04 16.29 26.05
N LEU A 599 -9.80 17.20 25.11
CA LEU A 599 -9.32 16.87 23.75
C LEU A 599 -8.08 15.92 23.71
N PRO A 600 -7.02 16.09 24.53
CA PRO A 600 -5.91 15.14 24.53
C PRO A 600 -6.31 13.71 24.94
N ARG A 601 -7.28 13.58 25.85
CA ARG A 601 -7.81 12.29 26.30
C ARG A 601 -8.66 11.64 25.22
N PHE A 602 -9.49 12.42 24.53
CA PHE A 602 -10.23 11.96 23.35
C PHE A 602 -9.25 11.41 22.30
N ASN A 603 -8.25 12.20 21.92
CA ASN A 603 -7.27 11.84 20.90
C ASN A 603 -6.55 10.52 21.24
N GLN A 604 -6.07 10.39 22.49
CA GLN A 604 -5.42 9.16 22.96
C GLN A 604 -6.34 7.94 22.89
N ARG A 605 -7.59 8.06 23.38
CA ARG A 605 -8.55 6.94 23.41
C ARG A 605 -8.99 6.55 22.01
N ARG A 606 -9.26 7.53 21.14
CA ARG A 606 -9.64 7.29 19.75
C ARG A 606 -8.53 6.58 18.99
N ASN A 607 -7.27 7.00 19.15
CA ASN A 607 -6.12 6.28 18.61
C ASN A 607 -6.04 4.83 19.11
N THR A 608 -6.26 4.61 20.41
CA THR A 608 -6.25 3.24 20.99
C THR A 608 -7.32 2.33 20.38
N PHE A 609 -8.54 2.84 20.15
CA PHE A 609 -9.59 2.06 19.48
C PHE A 609 -9.24 1.74 18.03
N LEU A 610 -8.69 2.72 17.30
CA LEU A 610 -8.28 2.52 15.91
C LEU A 610 -7.09 1.54 15.81
N ASP A 611 -6.13 1.60 16.74
CA ASP A 611 -5.02 0.64 16.82
C ASP A 611 -5.53 -0.77 17.09
N HIS A 612 -6.54 -0.92 17.95
CA HIS A 612 -7.18 -2.22 18.17
C HIS A 612 -7.84 -2.76 16.89
N LEU A 613 -8.48 -1.90 16.10
CA LEU A 613 -9.11 -2.30 14.83
C LEU A 613 -8.07 -2.69 13.78
N LEU A 614 -6.98 -1.93 13.64
CA LEU A 614 -5.87 -2.25 12.74
C LEU A 614 -5.14 -3.53 13.15
N ALA A 615 -4.96 -3.76 14.45
CA ALA A 615 -4.30 -4.96 14.97
C ALA A 615 -5.05 -6.26 14.62
N ARG A 616 -6.36 -6.20 14.33
CA ARG A 616 -7.13 -7.37 13.83
C ARG A 616 -6.64 -7.84 12.46
N PHE A 617 -5.99 -6.95 11.71
CA PHE A 617 -5.39 -7.25 10.42
C PHE A 617 -3.85 -7.30 10.49
N SER A 618 -3.28 -7.31 11.70
CA SER A 618 -1.83 -7.28 11.95
C SER A 618 -1.13 -6.02 11.42
N GLU A 619 -1.84 -4.91 11.29
CA GLU A 619 -1.25 -3.63 10.87
C GLU A 619 -0.70 -2.85 12.07
N ASP A 620 0.51 -2.30 11.92
CA ASP A 620 1.22 -1.54 12.94
C ASP A 620 1.81 -0.24 12.36
N LEU A 621 1.36 0.91 12.90
CA LEU A 621 1.84 2.24 12.51
C LEU A 621 2.81 2.84 13.54
N SER A 622 3.33 2.05 14.48
CA SER A 622 4.18 2.54 15.59
C SER A 622 5.47 3.22 15.11
N ALA A 623 6.11 2.70 14.06
CA ALA A 623 7.32 3.30 13.49
C ALA A 623 7.02 4.68 12.88
N TYR A 624 5.98 4.76 12.04
CA TYR A 624 5.48 6.01 11.46
C TYR A 624 5.09 7.04 12.54
N ALA A 625 4.35 6.61 13.57
CA ALA A 625 3.93 7.46 14.68
C ALA A 625 5.14 7.99 15.47
N SER A 626 6.14 7.16 15.72
CA SER A 626 7.34 7.53 16.49
C SER A 626 8.19 8.58 15.77
N ILE A 627 8.47 8.38 14.48
CA ILE A 627 9.23 9.33 13.66
C ILE A 627 8.44 10.64 13.51
N SER A 628 7.13 10.53 13.26
CA SER A 628 6.24 11.69 13.17
C SER A 628 6.18 12.54 14.44
N LYS A 629 6.28 11.90 15.62
CA LYS A 629 6.32 12.59 16.92
C LYS A 629 7.54 13.47 17.09
N TRP A 630 8.65 13.09 16.50
CA TRP A 630 9.85 13.90 16.52
C TRP A 630 9.79 15.03 15.47
N LEU A 631 9.34 14.72 14.25
CA LEU A 631 9.34 15.68 13.12
C LEU A 631 8.25 16.75 13.23
N THR A 632 7.03 16.33 13.53
CA THR A 632 5.84 17.18 13.51
C THR A 632 4.95 16.83 14.71
N PRO A 633 5.36 17.18 15.96
CA PRO A 633 4.60 16.84 17.16
C PRO A 633 3.25 17.55 17.27
N VAL A 634 3.12 18.71 16.64
CA VAL A 634 1.93 19.55 16.69
C VAL A 634 0.76 18.85 15.98
N HIS A 635 -0.38 18.72 16.66
CA HIS A 635 -1.58 18.01 16.16
C HIS A 635 -1.33 16.56 15.70
N LEU A 636 -0.25 15.90 16.14
CA LEU A 636 0.09 14.55 15.67
C LEU A 636 -1.03 13.54 15.91
N GLU A 637 -1.56 13.49 17.13
CA GLU A 637 -2.56 12.50 17.51
C GLU A 637 -3.84 12.63 16.66
N GLU A 638 -4.25 13.86 16.33
CA GLU A 638 -5.39 14.15 15.45
C GLU A 638 -5.12 13.69 14.01
N ARG A 639 -3.90 13.94 13.52
CA ARG A 639 -3.48 13.46 12.19
C ARG A 639 -3.48 11.94 12.12
N LEU A 640 -2.96 11.25 13.13
CA LEU A 640 -2.93 9.78 13.21
C LEU A 640 -4.33 9.18 13.19
N ILE A 641 -5.32 9.81 13.86
CA ILE A 641 -6.72 9.39 13.79
C ILE A 641 -7.19 9.42 12.33
N GLY A 642 -6.94 10.53 11.62
CA GLY A 642 -7.30 10.66 10.22
C GLY A 642 -6.59 9.66 9.30
N ASP A 643 -5.30 9.38 9.54
CA ASP A 643 -4.51 8.40 8.79
C ASP A 643 -5.08 6.98 8.96
N LYS A 644 -5.33 6.57 10.21
CA LYS A 644 -5.89 5.24 10.55
C LYS A 644 -7.31 5.07 10.00
N ILE A 645 -8.15 6.11 10.12
CA ILE A 645 -9.50 6.07 9.54
C ILE A 645 -9.44 5.95 8.03
N ARG A 646 -8.56 6.69 7.33
CA ARG A 646 -8.40 6.55 5.88
C ARG A 646 -8.03 5.13 5.44
N MET A 647 -7.28 4.39 6.25
CA MET A 647 -6.97 2.98 5.97
C MET A 647 -8.18 2.05 6.13
N LEU A 648 -9.08 2.34 7.07
CA LEU A 648 -10.20 1.47 7.45
C LEU A 648 -11.53 1.84 6.78
N LYS A 649 -11.71 3.08 6.33
CA LYS A 649 -12.97 3.56 5.76
C LYS A 649 -13.09 3.18 4.29
N ASP A 650 -14.33 3.15 3.79
CA ASP A 650 -14.67 3.05 2.36
C ASP A 650 -14.05 1.86 1.60
N GLY A 651 -13.76 0.75 2.29
CA GLY A 651 -13.17 -0.42 1.67
C GLY A 651 -11.67 -0.28 1.35
N GLU A 652 -11.00 0.77 1.84
CA GLU A 652 -9.60 1.05 1.51
C GLU A 652 -8.67 -0.10 1.90
N TYR A 653 -8.91 -0.71 3.07
CA TYR A 653 -8.09 -1.81 3.54
C TYR A 653 -8.04 -3.00 2.56
N THR A 654 -9.16 -3.33 1.90
CA THR A 654 -9.16 -4.35 0.84
C THR A 654 -8.19 -3.97 -0.28
N ASN A 655 -8.15 -2.71 -0.70
CA ASN A 655 -7.25 -2.26 -1.78
C ASN A 655 -5.76 -2.28 -1.38
N ILE A 656 -5.42 -2.04 -0.11
CA ILE A 656 -4.02 -2.05 0.36
C ILE A 656 -3.58 -3.40 0.94
N SER A 657 -4.50 -4.35 1.11
CA SER A 657 -4.20 -5.71 1.55
C SER A 657 -4.28 -6.70 0.39
N SER A 658 -5.48 -6.97 -0.13
CA SER A 658 -5.71 -8.01 -1.13
C SER A 658 -5.07 -7.66 -2.48
N ARG A 659 -5.01 -6.36 -2.82
CA ARG A 659 -4.50 -5.86 -4.10
C ARG A 659 -3.04 -5.39 -4.03
N ARG A 660 -2.28 -5.71 -2.98
CA ARG A 660 -0.91 -5.19 -2.80
C ARG A 660 0.04 -5.42 -3.99
N ALA A 661 -0.18 -6.49 -4.76
CA ALA A 661 0.65 -6.84 -5.90
C ALA A 661 0.07 -6.37 -7.25
N THR A 662 -1.09 -5.70 -7.29
CA THR A 662 -1.69 -5.27 -8.56
C THR A 662 -0.89 -4.13 -9.18
N GLY A 663 -0.63 -4.21 -10.49
CA GLY A 663 0.00 -3.16 -11.29
C GLY A 663 -0.99 -2.08 -11.71
N TYR A 664 -0.51 -1.10 -12.48
CA TYR A 664 -1.36 -0.06 -13.07
C TYR A 664 -2.26 -0.65 -14.17
N ASP A 665 -3.56 -0.31 -14.14
CA ASP A 665 -4.51 -0.68 -15.18
C ASP A 665 -4.43 0.32 -16.35
N TYR A 666 -3.62 -0.01 -17.35
CA TYR A 666 -3.39 0.84 -18.52
C TYR A 666 -4.55 0.86 -19.52
N THR A 667 -5.65 0.12 -19.29
CA THR A 667 -6.81 0.14 -20.20
C THR A 667 -7.83 1.22 -19.84
N ARG A 668 -7.62 1.94 -18.74
CA ARG A 668 -8.52 3.00 -18.28
C ARG A 668 -8.24 4.32 -18.96
N TYR A 669 -9.27 4.92 -19.55
CA TYR A 669 -9.19 6.24 -20.22
C TYR A 669 -8.84 7.42 -19.31
N ASP A 670 -9.11 7.32 -18.00
CA ASP A 670 -8.81 8.38 -17.03
C ASP A 670 -7.53 8.03 -16.28
N THR A 671 -6.46 8.76 -16.59
CA THR A 671 -5.06 8.42 -16.27
C THR A 671 -4.46 9.31 -15.18
N TRP A 672 -4.94 10.56 -15.05
CA TRP A 672 -4.36 11.59 -14.18
C TRP A 672 -5.42 12.20 -13.24
N GLY A 673 -5.05 12.37 -11.98
CA GLY A 673 -5.98 12.72 -10.90
C GLY A 673 -6.85 11.55 -10.42
N THR A 674 -6.45 10.31 -10.69
CA THR A 674 -7.24 9.11 -10.41
C THR A 674 -6.59 8.21 -9.36
N ALA A 675 -7.38 7.35 -8.73
CA ALA A 675 -6.89 6.32 -7.81
C ALA A 675 -6.41 5.05 -8.55
N ASN A 676 -6.17 5.13 -9.87
CA ASN A 676 -5.54 4.07 -10.65
C ASN A 676 -4.03 4.13 -10.40
N VAL A 677 -3.59 3.51 -9.32
CA VAL A 677 -2.19 3.39 -8.92
C VAL A 677 -1.92 1.94 -8.55
N SER A 678 -0.64 1.54 -8.59
CA SER A 678 -0.28 0.18 -8.18
C SER A 678 -0.66 -0.08 -6.71
N GLY A 679 -0.93 -1.35 -6.39
CA GLY A 679 -1.22 -1.75 -5.02
C GLY A 679 -0.09 -1.45 -4.04
N ALA A 680 1.15 -1.64 -4.48
CA ALA A 680 2.36 -1.38 -3.69
C ALA A 680 2.52 0.12 -3.39
N GLU A 681 2.29 0.97 -4.38
CA GLU A 681 2.27 2.43 -4.22
C GLU A 681 1.18 2.87 -3.24
N ARG A 682 -0.06 2.40 -3.44
CA ARG A 682 -1.20 2.74 -2.58
C ARG A 682 -0.98 2.30 -1.14
N ARG A 683 -0.46 1.08 -0.93
CA ARG A 683 -0.16 0.52 0.39
C ARG A 683 0.91 1.34 1.09
N THR A 684 2.03 1.58 0.42
CA THR A 684 3.15 2.38 0.95
C THR A 684 2.69 3.78 1.33
N ALA A 685 1.90 4.43 0.46
CA ALA A 685 1.35 5.76 0.72
C ALA A 685 0.49 5.79 1.99
N ARG A 686 -0.36 4.78 2.22
CA ARG A 686 -1.19 4.70 3.43
C ARG A 686 -0.37 4.46 4.71
N LEU A 687 0.62 3.56 4.66
CA LEU A 687 1.50 3.30 5.81
C LEU A 687 2.35 4.51 6.21
N LEU A 688 2.68 5.38 5.24
CA LEU A 688 3.41 6.64 5.47
C LEU A 688 2.49 7.83 5.82
N GLY A 689 1.17 7.62 5.87
CA GLY A 689 0.19 8.67 6.18
C GLY A 689 0.02 9.71 5.07
N PHE A 690 0.23 9.35 3.81
CA PHE A 690 -0.09 10.24 2.68
C PHE A 690 -1.61 10.40 2.58
N LYS A 691 -2.06 11.65 2.54
CA LYS A 691 -3.49 11.99 2.48
C LYS A 691 -4.10 11.53 1.16
N ASP A 692 -3.43 11.82 0.06
CA ASP A 692 -3.90 11.58 -1.30
C ASP A 692 -3.01 10.55 -2.01
N ILE A 693 -3.66 9.49 -2.53
CA ILE A 693 -3.05 8.35 -3.22
C ILE A 693 -3.20 8.43 -4.74
N THR A 694 -3.81 9.50 -5.25
CA THR A 694 -4.07 9.61 -6.68
C THR A 694 -2.78 9.89 -7.45
N CYS A 695 -2.67 9.30 -8.64
CA CYS A 695 -1.63 9.65 -9.61
C CYS A 695 -1.91 11.07 -10.10
N ARG A 696 -1.14 12.07 -9.62
CA ARG A 696 -1.44 13.50 -9.82
C ARG A 696 -0.17 14.33 -9.93
N GLN A 697 -0.36 15.61 -10.22
CA GLN A 697 0.71 16.60 -10.21
C GLN A 697 1.23 16.87 -8.77
N LEU A 698 2.43 16.38 -8.47
CA LEU A 698 3.15 16.67 -7.23
C LEU A 698 3.90 18.01 -7.35
N ALA A 699 4.56 18.26 -8.48
CA ALA A 699 5.27 19.52 -8.71
C ALA A 699 4.30 20.67 -9.02
N THR A 700 3.96 21.46 -8.00
CA THR A 700 2.93 22.51 -8.10
C THR A 700 3.27 23.58 -9.14
N ASP A 701 2.26 24.14 -9.82
CA ASP A 701 2.41 25.26 -10.76
C ASP A 701 2.62 26.62 -10.09
N PHE A 702 2.54 26.67 -8.75
CA PHE A 702 2.56 27.91 -7.98
C PHE A 702 3.98 28.37 -7.63
N ILE A 703 4.99 27.55 -7.89
CA ILE A 703 6.40 27.92 -7.82
C ILE A 703 6.91 28.05 -9.26
N VAL A 704 7.13 29.30 -9.68
CA VAL A 704 7.56 29.62 -11.05
C VAL A 704 8.97 30.20 -11.03
N THR A 705 9.82 29.70 -11.92
CA THR A 705 11.17 30.22 -12.13
C THR A 705 11.16 31.13 -13.35
N GLU A 706 11.57 32.38 -13.18
CA GLU A 706 11.67 33.37 -14.26
C GLU A 706 13.10 33.85 -14.46
N ALA A 707 13.56 33.87 -15.72
CA ALA A 707 14.85 34.42 -16.09
C ALA A 707 14.87 35.95 -15.93
N ILE A 708 15.96 36.48 -15.37
CA ILE A 708 16.09 37.93 -15.15
C ILE A 708 16.47 38.62 -16.47
N PRO A 709 15.69 39.62 -16.93
CA PRO A 709 16.04 40.38 -18.13
C PRO A 709 17.44 41.00 -18.01
N ASN A 710 18.26 40.84 -19.05
CA ASN A 710 19.64 41.34 -19.15
C ASN A 710 20.68 40.68 -18.21
N THR A 711 20.35 39.56 -17.55
CA THR A 711 21.29 38.81 -16.69
C THR A 711 21.29 37.32 -17.08
N PRO A 712 22.03 36.92 -18.14
CA PRO A 712 22.02 35.54 -18.63
C PRO A 712 22.47 34.54 -17.56
N GLY A 713 21.71 33.45 -17.36
CA GLY A 713 22.03 32.38 -16.40
C GLY A 713 21.63 32.67 -14.95
N LYS A 714 20.84 33.73 -14.68
CA LYS A 714 20.22 33.97 -13.38
C LYS A 714 18.70 33.99 -13.46
N ASN A 715 18.09 33.35 -12.47
CA ASN A 715 16.65 33.25 -12.32
C ASN A 715 16.18 33.87 -11.00
N THR A 716 14.88 34.17 -10.92
CA THR A 716 14.15 34.44 -9.69
C THR A 716 13.03 33.43 -9.54
N ILE A 717 12.78 32.99 -8.31
CA ILE A 717 11.69 32.09 -7.96
C ILE A 717 10.53 32.92 -7.43
N LYS A 718 9.32 32.67 -7.94
CA LYS A 718 8.09 33.35 -7.52
C LYS A 718 7.08 32.35 -6.99
N PHE A 719 6.50 32.68 -5.85
CA PHE A 719 5.35 31.99 -5.27
C PHE A 719 4.09 32.76 -5.66
N ILE A 720 3.24 32.10 -6.45
CA ILE A 720 2.04 32.69 -7.04
C ILE A 720 0.81 32.20 -6.27
N ASP A 721 -0.15 33.09 -6.05
CA ASP A 721 -1.41 32.72 -5.42
C ASP A 721 -2.21 31.73 -6.32
N PRO A 722 -2.66 30.59 -5.77
CA PRO A 722 -3.35 29.57 -6.55
C PRO A 722 -4.74 29.99 -7.04
N ASP A 723 -5.43 30.88 -6.32
CA ASP A 723 -6.76 31.37 -6.68
C ASP A 723 -6.68 32.59 -7.61
N ASN A 724 -5.55 33.31 -7.60
CA ASN A 724 -5.29 34.41 -8.52
C ASN A 724 -3.85 34.38 -9.04
N LYS A 725 -3.65 33.79 -10.22
CA LYS A 725 -2.34 33.61 -10.86
C LYS A 725 -1.60 34.91 -11.20
N GLU A 726 -2.25 36.08 -11.12
CA GLU A 726 -1.60 37.38 -11.31
C GLU A 726 -0.94 37.91 -10.02
N VAL A 727 -1.27 37.35 -8.86
CA VAL A 727 -0.76 37.79 -7.56
C VAL A 727 0.49 37.00 -7.19
N VAL A 728 1.62 37.70 -7.09
CA VAL A 728 2.87 37.15 -6.57
C VAL A 728 2.96 37.43 -5.08
N LEU A 729 3.01 36.36 -4.28
CA LEU A 729 3.06 36.44 -2.82
C LEU A 729 4.48 36.64 -2.30
N LEU A 730 5.46 35.99 -2.94
CA LEU A 730 6.86 36.01 -2.52
C LEU A 730 7.79 35.87 -3.75
N THR A 731 8.87 36.64 -3.80
CA THR A 731 9.88 36.60 -4.87
C THR A 731 11.27 36.40 -4.26
N SER A 732 12.03 35.41 -4.72
CA SER A 732 13.37 35.12 -4.21
C SER A 732 14.41 36.14 -4.66
N VAL A 733 15.57 36.10 -3.99
CA VAL A 733 16.80 36.70 -4.52
C VAL A 733 17.22 36.04 -5.85
N PRO A 734 17.99 36.74 -6.71
CA PRO A 734 18.57 36.17 -7.92
C PRO A 734 19.47 34.96 -7.64
N VAL A 735 19.22 33.84 -8.29
CA VAL A 735 19.99 32.60 -8.15
C VAL A 735 20.49 32.13 -9.51
N SER A 736 21.62 31.42 -9.52
CA SER A 736 22.13 30.77 -10.73
C SER A 736 21.14 29.71 -11.22
N ASP A 737 20.95 29.68 -12.54
CA ASP A 737 20.13 28.67 -13.21
C ASP A 737 20.71 27.25 -13.01
N GLY A 738 19.85 26.24 -13.04
CA GLY A 738 20.21 24.85 -12.74
C GLY A 738 20.04 24.48 -11.27
N CYS A 739 20.93 23.65 -10.74
CA CYS A 739 20.78 23.00 -9.44
C CYS A 739 20.66 23.98 -8.26
N CYS A 740 21.33 25.14 -8.32
CA CYS A 740 21.21 26.17 -7.30
C CYS A 740 19.79 26.74 -7.15
N THR A 741 18.97 26.69 -8.20
CA THR A 741 17.57 27.10 -8.12
C THR A 741 16.77 26.17 -7.21
N GLU A 742 16.97 24.84 -7.33
CA GLU A 742 16.32 23.85 -6.47
C GLU A 742 16.75 23.98 -5.01
N LEU A 743 18.06 24.19 -4.78
CA LEU A 743 18.59 24.42 -3.44
C LEU A 743 17.91 25.63 -2.77
N LEU A 744 17.76 26.75 -3.48
CA LEU A 744 17.10 27.94 -2.96
C LEU A 744 15.59 27.72 -2.73
N ILE A 745 14.90 26.94 -3.58
CA ILE A 745 13.50 26.55 -3.33
C ILE A 745 13.40 25.79 -2.00
N SER A 746 14.27 24.80 -1.79
CA SER A 746 14.29 24.01 -0.55
C SER A 746 14.54 24.89 0.67
N GLN A 747 15.50 25.81 0.60
CA GLN A 747 15.81 26.77 1.66
C GLN A 747 14.63 27.70 1.96
N ILE A 748 13.98 28.27 0.93
CA ILE A 748 12.80 29.12 1.12
C ILE A 748 11.69 28.33 1.82
N LEU A 749 11.38 27.13 1.35
CA LEU A 749 10.35 26.29 1.96
C LEU A 749 10.68 25.90 3.41
N GLU A 750 11.96 25.84 3.80
CA GLU A 750 12.38 25.37 5.13
C GLU A 750 12.12 26.47 6.15
N HIS A 751 12.57 27.68 5.81
CA HIS A 751 12.47 28.84 6.68
C HIS A 751 11.07 29.46 6.64
N ALA A 752 10.35 29.35 5.52
CA ALA A 752 9.00 29.90 5.39
C ALA A 752 7.94 29.18 6.24
N GLU A 753 8.27 28.02 6.82
CA GLU A 753 7.38 27.30 7.74
C GLU A 753 7.23 27.98 9.10
N GLU A 754 8.24 28.71 9.56
CA GLU A 754 8.23 29.32 10.87
C GLU A 754 8.15 30.85 10.77
N LEU A 755 7.20 31.42 11.48
CA LEU A 755 6.98 32.88 11.53
C LEU A 755 8.22 33.66 11.98
N ILE A 756 9.14 33.02 12.72
CA ILE A 756 10.33 33.67 13.27
C ILE A 756 11.32 34.15 12.20
N TYR A 757 11.31 33.53 11.02
CA TYR A 757 12.19 33.89 9.91
C TYR A 757 11.63 35.04 9.05
N PHE A 758 10.38 35.44 9.29
CA PHE A 758 9.75 36.54 8.59
C PHE A 758 9.91 37.87 9.34
N LYS A 759 10.36 38.89 8.62
CA LYS A 759 10.36 40.28 9.11
C LYS A 759 9.22 41.05 8.46
N LEU A 760 8.21 41.41 9.24
CA LEU A 760 7.10 42.27 8.81
C LEU A 760 7.53 43.74 8.88
N LEU A 761 7.64 44.39 7.73
CA LEU A 761 8.25 45.71 7.58
C LEU A 761 7.22 46.80 7.25
N ASN A 762 7.58 48.03 7.60
CA ASN A 762 6.80 49.24 7.35
C ASN A 762 7.77 50.40 7.07
N GLY A 763 7.61 51.07 5.93
CA GLY A 763 8.48 52.17 5.48
C GLY A 763 8.57 53.39 6.43
N ALA A 764 7.69 53.50 7.43
CA ALA A 764 7.67 54.62 8.39
C ALA A 764 8.74 54.46 9.48
N LYS A 765 9.12 53.21 9.80
CA LYS A 765 10.11 52.91 10.86
C LYS A 765 11.56 53.00 10.37
N GLN A 766 11.82 52.92 9.06
CA GLN A 766 13.17 53.00 8.48
C GLN A 766 13.62 54.43 8.12
N ARG A 767 12.69 55.39 7.90
CA ARG A 767 13.02 56.78 7.57
C ARG A 767 13.20 57.63 8.83
N ARG A 768 14.44 58.05 9.12
CA ARG A 768 14.73 58.97 10.25
C ARG A 768 14.16 60.38 10.10
N TRP A 769 13.67 60.81 8.92
CA TRP A 769 13.16 62.18 8.70
C TRP A 769 11.71 62.20 8.18
N LYS A 770 10.87 62.98 8.88
CA LYS A 770 9.46 63.25 8.57
C LYS A 770 9.32 64.09 7.30
N TYR A 771 8.57 63.57 6.34
CA TYR A 771 7.75 64.37 5.42
C TYR A 771 6.32 63.81 5.47
N GLU A 772 5.38 64.68 5.81
CA GLU A 772 3.92 64.48 5.74
C GLU A 772 3.51 64.40 4.26
N ASP A 773 2.57 63.51 3.92
CA ASP A 773 1.96 63.26 2.58
C ASP A 773 2.56 62.22 1.61
N SER A 774 3.32 61.21 2.05
CA SER A 774 3.55 59.99 1.25
C SER A 774 2.96 58.76 1.93
N MET A 775 2.04 58.03 1.26
CA MET A 775 1.61 56.69 1.67
C MET A 775 2.85 55.81 1.87
N VAL A 776 2.91 55.15 3.02
CA VAL A 776 4.06 54.35 3.41
C VAL A 776 3.76 52.88 3.07
N PRO A 777 4.61 52.20 2.28
CA PRO A 777 4.39 50.81 1.92
C PRO A 777 4.69 49.85 3.09
N PHE A 778 3.97 48.73 3.10
CA PHE A 778 4.14 47.58 3.98
C PHE A 778 4.61 46.38 3.14
N TRP A 779 5.52 45.56 3.64
CA TRP A 779 5.98 44.34 2.96
C TRP A 779 6.54 43.36 3.98
N PHE A 780 6.92 42.16 3.57
CA PHE A 780 7.61 41.20 4.41
C PHE A 780 8.78 40.53 3.67
N GLU A 781 9.78 40.13 4.45
CA GLU A 781 11.02 39.53 3.99
C GLU A 781 11.27 38.22 4.74
N LEU A 782 11.78 37.21 4.03
CA LEU A 782 12.15 35.90 4.56
C LEU A 782 13.67 35.79 4.64
N TYR A 783 14.18 35.35 5.77
CA TYR A 783 15.61 35.17 6.05
C TYR A 783 15.93 33.72 6.42
N ASP A 784 17.19 33.31 6.28
CA ASP A 784 17.70 32.00 6.70
C ASP A 784 18.01 31.91 8.21
N SER A 785 18.11 33.05 8.89
CA SER A 785 18.45 33.12 10.31
C SER A 785 17.71 34.24 11.02
N THR A 786 17.45 34.04 12.30
CA THR A 786 16.92 35.08 13.19
C THR A 786 17.99 36.05 13.70
N ASP A 787 19.28 35.73 13.52
CA ASP A 787 20.38 36.60 13.90
C ASP A 787 20.67 37.63 12.81
N ASP A 788 20.30 38.89 13.07
CA ASP A 788 20.49 40.03 12.18
C ASP A 788 21.95 40.23 11.70
N THR A 789 22.95 39.67 12.38
CA THR A 789 24.36 39.83 12.03
C THR A 789 24.84 38.88 10.93
N VAL A 790 24.15 37.74 10.75
CA VAL A 790 24.51 36.69 9.79
C VAL A 790 23.36 36.32 8.85
N ALA A 791 22.14 36.77 9.12
CA ALA A 791 20.97 36.46 8.32
C ALA A 791 21.09 36.93 6.87
N VAL A 792 20.90 36.00 5.94
CA VAL A 792 20.84 36.22 4.49
C VAL A 792 19.38 36.32 4.06
N LEU A 793 19.07 37.31 3.24
CA LEU A 793 17.75 37.48 2.65
C LEU A 793 17.51 36.38 1.61
N LEU A 794 16.46 35.60 1.77
CA LEU A 794 16.06 34.55 0.82
C LEU A 794 15.02 35.06 -0.18
N ALA A 795 14.02 35.80 0.31
CA ALA A 795 12.91 36.26 -0.52
C ALA A 795 12.17 37.48 0.07
N THR A 796 11.45 38.22 -0.78
CA THR A 796 10.71 39.44 -0.42
C THR A 796 9.33 39.46 -1.07
N SER A 797 8.32 39.99 -0.38
CA SER A 797 6.98 40.20 -0.91
C SER A 797 6.89 41.46 -1.79
N GLY A 798 5.77 41.63 -2.50
CA GLY A 798 5.39 42.93 -3.06
C GLY A 798 5.15 43.99 -1.97
N GLU A 799 5.06 45.26 -2.38
CA GLU A 799 4.69 46.39 -1.50
C GLU A 799 3.17 46.56 -1.44
N PHE A 800 2.62 46.71 -0.23
CA PHE A 800 1.20 46.87 0.06
C PHE A 800 0.91 48.26 0.65
N GLN A 801 -0.28 48.81 0.35
CA GLN A 801 -0.68 50.14 0.84
C GLN A 801 -1.13 50.14 2.29
N THR A 802 -1.69 49.03 2.78
CA THR A 802 -2.18 48.89 4.15
C THR A 802 -1.60 47.66 4.87
N ASP A 803 -1.55 47.72 6.20
CA ASP A 803 -1.11 46.59 7.05
C ASP A 803 -2.05 45.38 6.91
N ALA A 804 -3.34 45.63 6.70
CA ALA A 804 -4.35 44.59 6.48
C ALA A 804 -4.12 43.85 5.16
N ASP A 805 -3.78 44.56 4.07
CA ASP A 805 -3.47 43.93 2.78
C ASP A 805 -2.20 43.07 2.87
N ARG A 806 -1.17 43.54 3.58
CA ARG A 806 0.05 42.75 3.86
C ARG A 806 -0.30 41.49 4.65
N GLN A 807 -1.11 41.62 5.71
CA GLN A 807 -1.50 40.47 6.53
C GLN A 807 -2.29 39.45 5.72
N HIS A 808 -3.25 39.91 4.91
CA HIS A 808 -3.99 39.04 4.01
C HIS A 808 -3.07 38.29 3.04
N ALA A 809 -2.12 38.99 2.39
CA ALA A 809 -1.15 38.34 1.50
C ALA A 809 -0.25 37.33 2.25
N PHE A 810 0.12 37.65 3.49
CA PHE A 810 0.90 36.74 4.33
C PHE A 810 0.11 35.49 4.72
N ASP A 811 -1.15 35.63 5.13
CA ASP A 811 -2.02 34.50 5.47
C ASP A 811 -2.26 33.60 4.23
N ARG A 812 -2.40 34.21 3.04
CA ARG A 812 -2.47 33.49 1.76
C ARG A 812 -1.19 32.70 1.46
N LEU A 813 -0.01 33.29 1.72
CA LEU A 813 1.27 32.59 1.59
C LEU A 813 1.34 31.38 2.54
N GLN A 814 0.90 31.52 3.79
CA GLN A 814 0.88 30.42 4.75
C GLN A 814 -0.02 29.26 4.28
N VAL A 815 -1.20 29.55 3.73
CA VAL A 815 -2.09 28.54 3.14
C VAL A 815 -1.44 27.86 1.93
N LEU A 816 -0.76 28.61 1.06
CA LEU A 816 -0.04 28.05 -0.08
C LEU A 816 1.09 27.10 0.38
N LEU A 817 1.90 27.50 1.37
CA LEU A 817 2.98 26.69 1.91
C LEU A 817 2.45 25.39 2.53
N GLN A 818 1.35 25.46 3.28
CA GLN A 818 0.68 24.27 3.81
C GLN A 818 0.23 23.33 2.68
N ARG A 819 -0.36 23.86 1.60
CA ARG A 819 -0.77 23.06 0.43
C ARG A 819 0.42 22.40 -0.28
N ILE A 820 1.55 23.09 -0.41
CA ILE A 820 2.79 22.54 -1.00
C ILE A 820 3.34 21.41 -0.12
N ASN A 821 3.38 21.63 1.19
CA ASN A 821 3.92 20.68 2.16
C ASN A 821 3.05 19.44 2.36
N ASP A 822 1.73 19.57 2.22
CA ASP A 822 0.78 18.46 2.30
C ASP A 822 0.68 17.66 0.99
N ASN A 823 1.27 18.14 -0.12
CA ASN A 823 1.22 17.47 -1.43
C ASN A 823 2.27 16.35 -1.56
N GLU A 824 2.18 15.36 -0.68
CA GLU A 824 3.05 14.19 -0.64
C GLU A 824 2.54 13.07 -1.56
N GLY A 825 3.45 12.31 -2.15
CA GLY A 825 3.13 11.20 -3.03
C GLY A 825 4.38 10.62 -3.67
N MET A 826 4.19 9.71 -4.62
CA MET A 826 5.24 9.15 -5.47
C MET A 826 4.64 8.82 -6.84
N HIS A 827 5.49 8.58 -7.83
CA HIS A 827 5.10 7.98 -9.10
C HIS A 827 5.88 6.68 -9.29
N LEU A 828 5.19 5.61 -9.71
CA LEU A 828 5.81 4.32 -9.97
C LEU A 828 5.78 3.99 -11.47
N VAL A 829 6.96 3.75 -12.05
CA VAL A 829 7.06 3.33 -13.45
C VAL A 829 7.46 1.86 -13.52
N GLU A 830 6.58 1.05 -14.11
CA GLU A 830 6.84 -0.36 -14.40
C GLU A 830 7.70 -0.48 -15.65
N HIS A 831 8.89 -1.07 -15.51
CA HIS A 831 9.80 -1.13 -16.64
C HIS A 831 9.27 -2.05 -17.75
N ILE A 832 8.62 -3.17 -17.40
CA ILE A 832 8.06 -4.12 -18.37
C ILE A 832 7.08 -3.48 -19.39
N LEU A 833 6.42 -2.37 -19.01
CA LEU A 833 5.51 -1.62 -19.89
C LEU A 833 6.25 -0.68 -20.86
N LEU A 834 7.55 -0.44 -20.65
CA LEU A 834 8.43 0.33 -21.53
C LEU A 834 9.20 -0.57 -22.52
N ARG A 835 8.93 -1.88 -22.55
CA ARG A 835 9.57 -2.82 -23.48
C ARG A 835 9.17 -2.49 -24.93
N PRO A 836 10.01 -2.83 -25.93
CA PRO A 836 9.63 -2.68 -27.33
C PRO A 836 8.48 -3.62 -27.74
N LYS A 837 7.54 -3.14 -28.58
CA LYS A 837 6.38 -3.90 -29.10
C LYS A 837 6.43 -4.03 -30.63
N LEU A 838 6.09 -5.21 -31.16
CA LEU A 838 6.38 -5.61 -32.55
C LEU A 838 5.81 -4.68 -33.62
N ASN A 839 4.56 -4.23 -33.47
CA ASN A 839 3.86 -3.52 -34.53
C ASN A 839 4.31 -2.05 -34.70
N GLU A 840 5.03 -1.50 -33.73
CA GLU A 840 5.47 -0.08 -33.73
C GLU A 840 6.96 0.08 -34.09
N VAL A 841 7.75 -1.00 -34.04
CA VAL A 841 9.19 -0.93 -34.39
C VAL A 841 9.39 -0.70 -35.89
N LEU A 842 8.38 -0.99 -36.70
CA LEU A 842 8.37 -0.81 -38.14
C LEU A 842 7.30 0.21 -38.51
N ASP A 843 7.67 1.27 -39.23
CA ASP A 843 6.70 2.21 -39.77
C ASP A 843 5.78 1.53 -40.82
N GLU A 844 4.74 2.22 -41.29
CA GLU A 844 3.84 1.72 -42.35
C GLU A 844 4.56 1.27 -43.65
N LYS A 845 5.83 1.65 -43.81
CA LYS A 845 6.70 1.33 -44.96
C LYS A 845 7.77 0.28 -44.61
N ASN A 846 7.68 -0.37 -43.45
CA ASN A 846 8.65 -1.32 -42.89
C ASN A 846 10.06 -0.73 -42.66
N ILE A 847 10.15 0.56 -42.35
CA ILE A 847 11.39 1.23 -41.95
C ILE A 847 11.49 1.17 -40.42
N PRO A 848 12.61 0.71 -39.84
CA PRO A 848 12.79 0.69 -38.39
C PRO A 848 12.70 2.10 -37.77
N GLU A 849 11.82 2.27 -36.79
CA GLU A 849 11.78 3.48 -35.96
C GLU A 849 12.91 3.45 -34.91
N PRO A 850 13.49 4.61 -34.55
CA PRO A 850 14.49 4.67 -33.48
C PRO A 850 13.83 4.38 -32.13
N VAL A 851 14.31 3.34 -31.43
CA VAL A 851 13.82 2.93 -30.11
C VAL A 851 14.85 3.31 -29.04
N SER A 852 14.40 4.01 -27.99
CA SER A 852 15.19 4.23 -26.78
C SER A 852 15.01 3.06 -25.82
N PHE A 853 16.10 2.62 -25.20
CA PHE A 853 16.11 1.52 -24.24
C PHE A 853 16.47 2.00 -22.84
N LEU A 854 16.00 1.28 -21.82
CA LEU A 854 16.48 1.48 -20.46
C LEU A 854 17.97 1.13 -20.39
N ASN A 855 18.69 1.94 -19.64
CA ASN A 855 20.13 1.83 -19.49
C ASN A 855 20.51 0.55 -18.72
N VAL A 856 21.45 -0.20 -19.27
CA VAL A 856 22.08 -1.37 -18.61
C VAL A 856 23.47 -1.00 -18.12
N CYS A 857 23.88 -1.50 -16.96
CA CYS A 857 25.14 -1.21 -16.30
C CYS A 857 25.77 -2.54 -15.86
N LEU A 858 26.50 -3.20 -16.76
CA LEU A 858 27.19 -4.45 -16.49
C LEU A 858 28.55 -4.17 -15.86
N ASP A 859 28.86 -4.91 -14.81
CA ASP A 859 30.18 -4.89 -14.20
C ASP A 859 31.10 -5.99 -14.78
N GLY A 860 32.32 -6.12 -14.25
CA GLY A 860 33.26 -7.15 -14.67
C GLY A 860 32.73 -8.58 -14.44
N CYS A 861 31.95 -8.78 -13.37
CA CYS A 861 31.35 -10.08 -13.04
C CYS A 861 30.37 -10.50 -14.14
N ASP A 862 29.45 -9.61 -14.52
CA ASP A 862 28.40 -9.89 -15.51
C ASP A 862 28.95 -10.33 -16.88
N VAL A 863 30.11 -9.80 -17.28
CA VAL A 863 30.79 -10.16 -18.54
C VAL A 863 31.80 -11.30 -18.39
N GLY A 864 31.90 -11.92 -17.20
CA GLY A 864 32.83 -13.02 -16.90
C GLY A 864 34.30 -12.59 -16.78
N ILE A 865 34.58 -11.29 -16.64
CA ILE A 865 35.91 -10.71 -16.44
C ILE A 865 36.18 -10.57 -14.94
N GLY A 866 37.15 -11.32 -14.42
CA GLY A 866 37.53 -11.20 -13.01
C GLY A 866 36.68 -12.06 -12.07
N LEU A 867 36.23 -13.25 -12.50
CA LEU A 867 35.92 -14.33 -11.56
C LEU A 867 37.13 -14.47 -10.59
N ASN A 868 36.96 -14.06 -9.33
CA ASN A 868 37.94 -13.89 -8.24
C ASN A 868 38.59 -12.49 -8.02
N GLU A 869 38.15 -11.41 -8.68
CA GLU A 869 38.57 -10.04 -8.37
C GLU A 869 37.51 -9.36 -7.48
N GLY A 870 37.95 -8.76 -6.38
CA GLY A 870 37.08 -8.41 -5.25
C GLY A 870 36.02 -7.36 -5.58
N VAL A 871 34.77 -7.69 -5.22
CA VAL A 871 33.61 -6.78 -5.12
C VAL A 871 34.01 -5.50 -4.35
N GLN A 872 33.44 -4.33 -4.69
CA GLN A 872 33.50 -3.15 -3.83
C GLN A 872 33.06 -3.55 -2.43
N LEU A 873 34.00 -3.52 -1.49
CA LEU A 873 33.70 -3.93 -0.12
C LEU A 873 32.91 -2.79 0.53
N PRO A 874 31.75 -3.07 1.17
CA PRO A 874 30.95 -2.05 1.85
C PRO A 874 31.81 -1.28 2.86
N LEU A 875 31.44 -0.06 3.24
CA LEU A 875 32.28 0.74 4.14
C LEU A 875 32.53 0.04 5.48
N PHE A 876 31.60 -0.83 5.90
CA PHE A 876 31.73 -1.68 7.07
C PHE A 876 31.58 -3.16 6.76
N LYS A 877 32.24 -3.99 7.57
CA LYS A 877 32.14 -5.45 7.54
C LYS A 877 31.71 -5.99 8.89
N LYS A 878 30.69 -6.86 8.86
CA LYS A 878 30.30 -7.72 9.99
C LYS A 878 31.19 -8.96 10.01
N LYS A 879 31.72 -9.32 11.18
CA LYS A 879 32.40 -10.59 11.41
C LYS A 879 31.76 -11.27 12.62
N VAL A 880 31.37 -12.52 12.42
CA VAL A 880 30.93 -13.38 13.52
C VAL A 880 32.05 -14.39 13.77
N SER A 881 32.57 -14.41 14.98
CA SER A 881 33.64 -15.34 15.36
C SER A 881 33.26 -16.16 16.59
N ARG A 882 33.80 -17.38 16.64
CA ARG A 882 33.68 -18.28 17.79
C ARG A 882 35.07 -18.46 18.39
N VAL A 883 35.21 -18.27 19.70
CA VAL A 883 36.50 -18.40 20.39
C VAL A 883 36.97 -19.86 20.33
N PRO A 884 38.15 -20.19 19.76
CA PRO A 884 38.65 -21.55 19.67
C PRO A 884 39.00 -22.16 21.03
N ALA A 885 38.68 -23.45 21.20
CA ALA A 885 38.79 -24.18 22.45
C ALA A 885 40.25 -24.54 22.81
N ALA A 886 40.80 -23.84 23.80
CA ALA A 886 41.78 -24.46 24.70
C ALA A 886 41.17 -24.83 26.07
N LEU A 887 39.98 -24.29 26.40
CA LEU A 887 39.34 -24.49 27.70
C LEU A 887 37.79 -24.55 27.58
N CYS A 888 37.24 -25.78 27.57
CA CYS A 888 35.88 -26.20 27.95
C CYS A 888 34.67 -26.12 26.98
N TYR A 889 33.79 -27.13 27.16
CA TYR A 889 32.63 -27.58 26.37
C TYR A 889 31.34 -26.75 26.61
N ASP A 890 30.50 -26.65 25.57
CA ASP A 890 29.05 -26.34 25.53
C ASP A 890 28.45 -24.99 25.97
N GLN A 891 29.23 -23.95 26.30
CA GLN A 891 28.72 -22.55 26.37
C GLN A 891 29.70 -21.51 25.83
N MET A 892 30.04 -21.60 24.53
CA MET A 892 30.97 -20.65 23.92
C MET A 892 30.22 -19.40 23.43
N PRO A 893 30.61 -18.18 23.86
CA PRO A 893 29.97 -16.97 23.36
C PRO A 893 30.38 -16.71 21.91
N TRP A 894 29.40 -16.48 21.06
CA TRP A 894 29.59 -15.84 19.76
C TRP A 894 30.03 -14.40 19.98
N ILE A 895 31.04 -13.96 19.23
CA ILE A 895 31.49 -12.57 19.22
C ILE A 895 31.03 -11.96 17.91
N LEU A 896 30.29 -10.87 18.00
CA LEU A 896 29.87 -10.04 16.89
C LEU A 896 30.78 -8.81 16.83
N GLU A 897 31.48 -8.65 15.71
CA GLU A 897 32.42 -7.54 15.50
C GLU A 897 32.03 -6.79 14.22
N TYR A 898 32.19 -5.47 14.26
CA TYR A 898 31.94 -4.58 13.15
C TYR A 898 33.24 -3.84 12.85
N PHE A 899 33.67 -3.80 11.59
CA PHE A 899 34.93 -3.15 11.21
C PHE A 899 34.71 -2.15 10.09
N LYS A 900 35.41 -1.01 10.13
CA LYS A 900 35.49 -0.10 8.99
C LYS A 900 36.54 -0.63 7.99
N LEU A 901 36.22 -0.65 6.70
CA LEU A 901 37.11 -1.16 5.66
C LEU A 901 38.05 -0.06 5.11
N PRO A 902 39.26 -0.41 4.63
CA PRO A 902 39.86 -1.75 4.62
C PRO A 902 40.37 -2.19 6.01
N VAL A 903 40.10 -3.44 6.39
CA VAL A 903 40.51 -4.02 7.70
C VAL A 903 41.99 -4.41 7.67
N LYS A 904 42.78 -3.80 8.55
CA LYS A 904 44.21 -4.11 8.73
C LYS A 904 44.42 -5.10 9.89
N PRO A 905 45.52 -5.89 9.87
CA PRO A 905 45.85 -6.77 10.98
C PRO A 905 46.03 -5.98 12.30
N GLY A 906 45.14 -6.22 13.27
CA GLY A 906 45.13 -5.55 14.57
C GLY A 906 43.99 -4.53 14.77
N ASP A 907 43.18 -4.27 13.75
CA ASP A 907 42.01 -3.39 13.88
C ASP A 907 41.00 -3.98 14.87
N LYS A 908 40.40 -3.10 15.69
CA LYS A 908 39.39 -3.47 16.66
C LYS A 908 37.98 -3.24 16.10
N SER A 909 36.99 -3.86 16.72
CA SER A 909 35.58 -3.58 16.41
C SER A 909 35.27 -2.08 16.60
N ILE A 910 34.30 -1.53 15.90
CA ILE A 910 33.79 -0.17 16.15
C ILE A 910 32.58 -0.18 17.09
N LEU A 911 31.92 -1.33 17.24
CA LEU A 911 30.77 -1.52 18.11
C LEU A 911 31.06 -2.56 19.19
N TYR A 912 30.66 -2.21 20.40
CA TYR A 912 30.93 -2.93 21.63
C TYR A 912 29.67 -3.08 22.46
N GLN A 913 29.66 -4.06 23.37
CA GLN A 913 28.61 -4.17 24.38
C GLN A 913 28.70 -3.02 25.40
N GLN A 914 29.92 -2.60 25.71
CA GLN A 914 30.20 -1.49 26.60
C GLN A 914 31.59 -0.92 26.30
N ALA A 915 31.70 0.41 26.26
CA ALA A 915 32.96 1.13 26.15
C ALA A 915 33.20 2.01 27.38
N PHE A 916 34.46 2.35 27.67
CA PHE A 916 34.84 3.05 28.89
C PHE A 916 35.56 4.36 28.57
N ALA A 917 35.13 5.45 29.21
CA ALA A 917 35.70 6.79 29.05
C ALA A 917 37.15 6.91 29.55
N ASP A 918 37.61 5.97 30.38
CA ASP A 918 38.95 5.94 30.98
C ASP A 918 40.03 5.32 30.06
N GLY A 919 39.65 4.90 28.86
CA GLY A 919 40.55 4.25 27.89
C GLY A 919 40.82 2.77 28.18
N SER A 920 40.09 2.15 29.12
CA SER A 920 40.10 0.71 29.34
C SER A 920 39.61 -0.07 28.11
N GLU A 921 40.03 -1.33 27.95
CA GLU A 921 39.60 -2.13 26.80
C GLU A 921 38.07 -2.35 26.79
N PRO A 922 37.37 -1.99 25.69
CA PRO A 922 35.93 -2.14 25.60
C PRO A 922 35.50 -3.61 25.53
N LEU A 923 34.31 -3.90 26.06
CA LEU A 923 33.74 -5.25 26.09
C LEU A 923 33.06 -5.56 24.74
N PRO A 924 33.49 -6.59 24.00
CA PRO A 924 32.90 -6.89 22.69
C PRO A 924 31.49 -7.49 22.84
N LEU A 925 30.69 -7.41 21.78
CA LEU A 925 29.33 -7.96 21.74
C LEU A 925 29.38 -9.50 21.80
N LYS A 926 29.13 -10.06 23.01
CA LYS A 926 29.21 -11.50 23.30
C LYS A 926 27.83 -12.12 23.52
N PHE A 927 27.51 -13.20 22.81
CA PHE A 927 26.22 -13.90 22.91
C PHE A 927 26.39 -15.38 23.19
N ARG A 928 25.72 -15.92 24.22
CA ARG A 928 25.79 -17.36 24.54
C ARG A 928 25.00 -18.25 23.57
N LYS A 929 24.05 -17.67 22.84
CA LYS A 929 23.14 -18.36 21.92
C LYS A 929 23.16 -17.65 20.57
N TYR A 930 23.09 -18.43 19.49
CA TYR A 930 23.07 -17.87 18.13
C TYR A 930 21.79 -17.06 17.88
N GLU A 931 20.65 -17.50 18.42
CA GLU A 931 19.37 -16.79 18.29
C GLU A 931 19.44 -15.37 18.87
N LEU A 932 20.14 -15.19 20.00
CA LEU A 932 20.33 -13.88 20.63
C LEU A 932 21.28 -12.99 19.83
N LEU A 933 22.29 -13.58 19.17
CA LEU A 933 23.14 -12.86 18.22
C LEU A 933 22.32 -12.41 17.00
N ALA A 934 21.54 -13.31 16.40
CA ALA A 934 20.69 -13.02 15.26
C ALA A 934 19.66 -11.92 15.58
N GLN A 935 19.03 -11.99 16.76
CA GLN A 935 18.17 -10.94 17.28
C GLN A 935 18.93 -9.61 17.45
N ARG A 936 20.17 -9.63 17.97
CA ARG A 936 20.98 -8.40 18.08
C ARG A 936 21.30 -7.80 16.71
N VAL A 937 21.62 -8.63 15.72
CA VAL A 937 21.90 -8.17 14.35
C VAL A 937 20.66 -7.49 13.77
N ARG A 938 19.48 -8.13 13.86
CA ARG A 938 18.21 -7.53 13.41
C ARG A 938 17.87 -6.25 14.17
N ALA A 939 18.06 -6.21 15.48
CA ALA A 939 17.83 -5.00 16.26
C ALA A 939 18.81 -3.88 15.88
N LEU A 940 20.10 -4.17 15.69
CA LEU A 940 21.06 -3.17 15.23
C LEU A 940 20.74 -2.68 13.81
N GLN A 941 20.20 -3.54 12.96
CA GLN A 941 19.72 -3.17 11.63
C GLN A 941 18.51 -2.24 11.73
N GLU A 942 17.49 -2.65 12.47
CA GLU A 942 16.22 -1.94 12.60
C GLU A 942 16.38 -0.58 13.29
N PHE A 943 17.11 -0.53 14.41
CA PHE A 943 17.25 0.67 15.21
C PHE A 943 18.51 1.47 14.84
N GLY A 944 19.59 0.80 14.44
CA GLY A 944 20.84 1.45 14.05
C GLY A 944 20.77 2.17 12.69
N SER A 945 19.72 1.97 11.90
CA SER A 945 19.47 2.75 10.68
C SER A 945 18.88 4.15 10.95
N GLU A 946 18.54 4.48 12.21
CA GLU A 946 17.81 5.70 12.56
C GLU A 946 18.57 6.56 13.58
N ARG A 947 18.76 7.85 13.27
CA ARG A 947 19.55 8.78 14.11
C ARG A 947 19.02 8.94 15.53
N ILE A 948 17.71 8.83 15.72
CA ILE A 948 17.02 8.99 17.01
C ILE A 948 17.48 7.95 18.04
N ASN A 949 17.92 6.79 17.57
CA ASN A 949 18.40 5.70 18.42
C ASN A 949 19.87 5.88 18.84
N TYR A 950 20.54 6.96 18.39
CA TYR A 950 21.92 7.28 18.75
C TYR A 950 22.00 8.37 19.81
N GLU A 951 22.55 8.03 20.98
CA GLU A 951 22.92 8.98 22.03
C GLU A 951 24.43 9.28 21.94
N ILE A 952 24.84 10.56 21.92
CA ILE A 952 26.26 10.96 21.93
C ILE A 952 26.70 11.25 23.36
N VAL A 953 27.81 10.65 23.79
CA VAL A 953 28.35 10.74 25.15
C VAL A 953 29.82 11.17 25.09
N SER A 954 30.25 12.07 25.98
CA SER A 954 31.65 12.52 26.09
C SER A 954 32.40 11.84 27.23
N ASN A 955 33.73 11.75 27.11
CA ASN A 955 34.59 11.16 28.15
C ASN A 955 34.83 12.08 29.37
N PHE A 956 34.33 13.32 29.34
CA PHE A 956 34.39 14.27 30.45
C PHE A 956 33.05 14.97 30.65
N GLU A 957 32.74 15.28 31.91
CA GLU A 957 31.73 16.27 32.30
C GLU A 957 32.39 17.66 32.31
N GLU A 958 31.69 18.64 31.76
CA GLU A 958 32.05 20.05 31.58
C GLU A 958 33.06 20.62 32.62
N GLN A 959 34.37 20.71 32.28
CA GLN A 959 35.31 21.79 32.70
C GLN A 959 36.83 21.57 32.48
N GLU A 960 37.32 20.74 31.56
CA GLU A 960 38.74 20.78 31.17
C GLU A 960 38.99 20.66 29.65
N ASP A 961 39.99 21.41 29.17
CA ASP A 961 40.62 21.47 27.84
C ASP A 961 39.84 20.86 26.65
N PRO A 962 39.17 21.68 25.81
CA PRO A 962 38.43 21.23 24.62
C PRO A 962 39.25 20.37 23.64
N SER A 963 40.59 20.45 23.69
CA SER A 963 41.48 19.68 22.82
C SER A 963 41.62 18.20 23.21
N LYS A 964 41.12 17.79 24.39
CA LYS A 964 41.21 16.41 24.90
C LYS A 964 39.87 15.67 25.01
N THR A 965 38.75 16.36 24.77
CA THR A 965 37.41 15.75 24.77
C THR A 965 37.28 14.80 23.60
N LYS A 966 36.93 13.54 23.90
CA LYS A 966 36.58 12.52 22.92
C LYS A 966 35.14 12.08 23.14
N TYR A 967 34.47 11.78 22.03
CA TYR A 967 33.08 11.42 21.99
C TYR A 967 32.91 9.96 21.61
N SER A 968 31.83 9.37 22.10
CA SER A 968 31.33 8.04 21.80
C SER A 968 29.84 8.15 21.49
N PHE A 969 29.25 7.16 20.83
CA PHE A 969 27.80 7.03 20.68
C PHE A 969 27.28 5.71 21.24
N ILE A 970 26.02 5.70 21.65
CA ILE A 970 25.27 4.54 22.13
C ILE A 970 24.09 4.34 21.19
N ILE A 971 23.91 3.12 20.70
CA ILE A 971 22.76 2.72 19.89
C ILE A 971 21.75 2.06 20.83
N HIS A 972 20.53 2.59 20.87
CA HIS A 972 19.41 2.05 21.63
C HIS A 972 18.46 1.27 20.74
N GLY A 973 17.74 0.32 21.32
CA GLY A 973 16.62 -0.38 20.69
C GLY A 973 15.34 -0.12 21.46
N ASP A 974 14.34 -0.99 21.26
CA ASP A 974 13.06 -0.88 21.97
C ASP A 974 13.24 -0.71 23.49
N LYS A 975 12.42 0.17 24.08
CA LYS A 975 12.45 0.56 25.51
C LYS A 975 13.82 1.06 26.00
N ASN A 976 14.57 1.77 25.15
CA ASN A 976 15.91 2.32 25.43
C ASN A 976 16.98 1.28 25.79
N VAL A 977 16.79 0.02 25.40
CA VAL A 977 17.79 -1.04 25.64
C VAL A 977 19.05 -0.76 24.84
N VAL A 978 20.21 -0.73 25.49
CA VAL A 978 21.50 -0.53 24.80
C VAL A 978 21.83 -1.71 23.88
N LEU A 979 21.89 -1.44 22.58
CA LEU A 979 22.24 -2.40 21.54
C LEU A 979 23.74 -2.47 21.30
N ALA A 980 24.42 -1.34 21.21
CA ALA A 980 25.87 -1.26 21.08
C ALA A 980 26.40 0.12 21.50
N GLN A 981 27.70 0.22 21.75
CA GLN A 981 28.41 1.46 22.04
C GLN A 981 29.67 1.54 21.19
N SER A 982 30.04 2.74 20.76
CA SER A 982 31.33 2.99 20.14
C SER A 982 32.42 3.22 21.18
N ASP A 983 33.68 3.32 20.76
CA ASP A 983 34.77 3.75 21.63
C ASP A 983 34.83 5.29 21.73
N PHE A 984 35.46 5.83 22.78
CA PHE A 984 35.65 7.27 22.98
C PHE A 984 36.82 7.80 22.14
N ILE A 985 36.67 7.77 20.82
CA ILE A 985 37.73 8.13 19.87
C ILE A 985 37.35 9.27 18.94
N TYR A 986 36.06 9.60 18.83
CA TYR A 986 35.55 10.57 17.87
C TYR A 986 35.73 12.00 18.33
N SER A 987 35.86 12.91 17.37
CA SER A 987 35.77 14.35 17.58
C SER A 987 34.36 14.83 17.24
N LYS A 988 33.94 15.97 17.79
CA LYS A 988 32.66 16.60 17.47
C LYS A 988 32.91 18.06 17.08
N ARG A 989 32.40 18.48 15.93
CA ARG A 989 32.47 19.88 15.50
C ARG A 989 31.66 20.77 16.45
N THR A 990 32.19 21.95 16.73
CA THR A 990 31.42 23.00 17.41
C THR A 990 30.50 23.69 16.40
N GLN A 991 29.36 24.19 16.87
CA GLN A 991 28.37 24.89 16.04
C GLN A 991 29.01 26.04 15.22
N LYS A 992 29.96 26.75 15.83
CA LYS A 992 30.74 27.81 15.19
C LYS A 992 31.63 27.32 14.03
N GLN A 993 32.21 26.12 14.14
CA GLN A 993 33.03 25.54 13.07
C GLN A 993 32.19 25.08 11.87
N VAL A 994 30.94 24.67 12.14
CA VAL A 994 29.97 24.33 11.09
C VAL A 994 29.55 25.61 10.35
N GLU A 995 29.26 26.68 11.10
CA GLU A 995 28.92 28.00 10.54
C GLU A 995 30.09 28.64 9.75
N GLU A 996 31.34 28.40 10.15
CA GLU A 996 32.54 28.88 9.46
C GLU A 996 32.97 27.99 8.26
N GLY A 997 32.19 26.94 7.93
CA GLY A 997 32.48 26.06 6.79
C GLY A 997 33.77 25.23 6.94
N VAL A 998 34.20 24.96 8.18
CA VAL A 998 35.42 24.18 8.43
C VAL A 998 35.17 22.73 8.01
N PRO A 999 36.00 22.14 7.12
CA PRO A 999 35.81 20.78 6.67
C PRO A 999 35.87 19.80 7.85
N PRO A 1000 35.02 18.76 7.87
CA PRO A 1000 34.96 17.82 8.97
C PRO A 1000 36.27 17.06 9.16
N ALA A 1001 36.58 16.74 10.42
CA ALA A 1001 37.70 15.87 10.74
C ALA A 1001 37.40 14.43 10.28
N ALA A 1002 38.44 13.67 9.95
CA ALA A 1002 38.28 12.27 9.50
C ALA A 1002 37.65 11.34 10.58
N ASP A 1003 37.66 11.76 11.84
CA ASP A 1003 37.09 11.07 13.00
C ASP A 1003 35.86 11.79 13.58
N ASP A 1004 35.14 12.58 12.77
CA ASP A 1004 33.91 13.26 13.18
C ASP A 1004 32.79 12.25 13.52
N ILE A 1005 32.17 12.43 14.69
CA ILE A 1005 31.16 11.51 15.22
C ILE A 1005 29.87 11.48 14.40
N ASP A 1006 29.43 12.62 13.86
CA ASP A 1006 28.17 12.70 13.14
C ASP A 1006 28.30 12.01 11.76
N ILE A 1007 29.47 12.15 11.11
CA ILE A 1007 29.80 11.40 9.88
C ILE A 1007 29.87 9.89 10.15
N ALA A 1008 30.46 9.49 11.29
CA ALA A 1008 30.56 8.08 11.64
C ALA A 1008 29.18 7.45 11.91
N ILE A 1009 28.27 8.19 12.55
CA ILE A 1009 26.89 7.77 12.77
C ILE A 1009 26.14 7.68 11.44
N GLU A 1010 26.24 8.69 10.59
CA GLU A 1010 25.59 8.72 9.28
C GLU A 1010 26.03 7.53 8.41
N ALA A 1011 27.33 7.26 8.34
CA ALA A 1011 27.89 6.11 7.65
C ALA A 1011 27.35 4.77 8.19
N LEU A 1012 27.23 4.63 9.51
CA LEU A 1012 26.67 3.43 10.14
C LEU A 1012 25.16 3.30 9.90
N MET A 1013 24.43 4.41 9.89
CA MET A 1013 23.00 4.41 9.59
C MET A 1013 22.74 3.93 8.17
N THR A 1014 23.49 4.43 7.19
CA THR A 1014 23.42 3.97 5.80
C THR A 1014 23.73 2.47 5.72
N TRP A 1015 24.78 2.03 6.43
CA TRP A 1015 25.17 0.63 6.42
C TRP A 1015 24.14 -0.31 7.06
N PHE A 1016 23.57 0.07 8.21
CA PHE A 1016 22.50 -0.70 8.85
C PHE A 1016 21.18 -0.65 8.09
N GLY A 1017 20.86 0.47 7.45
CA GLY A 1017 19.61 0.64 6.70
C GLY A 1017 19.59 -0.11 5.37
N PHE A 1018 20.70 -0.12 4.64
CA PHE A 1018 20.74 -0.59 3.26
C PHE A 1018 21.82 -1.66 3.01
N GLU A 1019 23.08 -1.39 3.38
CA GLU A 1019 24.22 -2.23 2.95
C GLU A 1019 24.36 -3.56 3.70
N LEU A 1020 23.75 -3.73 4.87
CA LEU A 1020 23.96 -4.91 5.74
C LEU A 1020 23.48 -6.23 5.13
N ASP A 1021 22.38 -6.21 4.36
CA ASP A 1021 21.74 -7.41 3.79
C ASP A 1021 22.07 -7.66 2.31
N LEU A 1022 22.72 -6.70 1.65
CA LEU A 1022 23.07 -6.78 0.22
C LEU A 1022 24.21 -7.76 -0.10
N TYR A 1023 24.83 -8.40 0.89
CA TYR A 1023 26.05 -9.21 0.66
C TYR A 1023 25.96 -10.60 1.31
N CYS A 1024 25.53 -11.58 0.51
CA CYS A 1024 25.76 -13.00 0.75
C CYS A 1024 26.97 -13.49 -0.06
N GLU A 1025 28.14 -13.60 0.59
CA GLU A 1025 29.38 -14.24 0.11
C GLU A 1025 29.93 -13.80 -1.28
N PRO A 1026 31.24 -13.96 -1.55
CA PRO A 1026 31.85 -13.43 -2.77
C PRO A 1026 31.38 -14.25 -3.97
N ASP A 1027 30.77 -13.56 -4.95
CA ASP A 1027 30.41 -13.98 -6.33
C ASP A 1027 28.91 -14.18 -6.65
N PRO A 1028 28.06 -13.12 -6.60
CA PRO A 1028 26.85 -13.05 -7.42
C PRO A 1028 26.99 -11.91 -8.43
N CYS A 1029 27.24 -12.23 -9.70
CA CYS A 1029 26.94 -11.27 -10.76
C CYS A 1029 25.44 -10.96 -10.67
N ASP A 1030 25.05 -9.68 -10.65
CA ASP A 1030 23.66 -9.29 -10.46
C ASP A 1030 22.80 -9.50 -11.71
N ASN A 1031 23.43 -9.94 -12.82
CA ASN A 1031 22.81 -10.21 -14.12
C ASN A 1031 21.95 -9.01 -14.55
N ASN A 1032 22.50 -7.80 -14.48
CA ASN A 1032 21.87 -6.57 -14.96
C ASN A 1032 21.55 -6.52 -16.47
N GLU A 1033 21.70 -7.65 -17.19
CA GLU A 1033 21.38 -7.78 -18.61
C GLU A 1033 19.93 -7.39 -18.95
N ASP A 1034 19.01 -7.63 -18.01
CA ASP A 1034 17.58 -7.37 -18.15
C ASP A 1034 17.12 -6.21 -17.26
N PRO A 1035 16.93 -4.99 -17.82
CA PRO A 1035 16.44 -3.85 -17.07
C PRO A 1035 14.91 -3.79 -16.97
N TYR A 1036 14.17 -4.76 -17.52
CA TYR A 1036 12.71 -4.71 -17.66
C TYR A 1036 11.98 -5.63 -16.67
N SER A 1037 12.39 -6.89 -16.59
CA SER A 1037 11.63 -7.90 -15.84
C SER A 1037 11.70 -7.65 -14.34
N PHE A 1038 10.53 -7.58 -13.70
CA PHE A 1038 10.41 -7.35 -12.26
C PHE A 1038 11.19 -6.12 -11.75
N ARG A 1039 11.32 -5.07 -12.57
CA ARG A 1039 11.95 -3.81 -12.17
C ARG A 1039 10.98 -2.64 -12.25
N VAL A 1040 11.08 -1.75 -11.27
CA VAL A 1040 10.32 -0.49 -11.22
C VAL A 1040 11.23 0.68 -10.83
N THR A 1041 10.87 1.88 -11.25
CA THR A 1041 11.45 3.12 -10.73
C THR A 1041 10.39 3.89 -9.95
N ALA A 1042 10.65 4.13 -8.66
CA ALA A 1042 9.84 4.98 -7.80
C ALA A 1042 10.44 6.40 -7.78
N VAL A 1043 9.71 7.37 -8.32
CA VAL A 1043 10.11 8.79 -8.38
C VAL A 1043 9.39 9.55 -7.26
N LEU A 1044 10.16 10.12 -6.33
CA LEU A 1044 9.64 10.81 -5.14
C LEU A 1044 10.07 12.28 -5.08
N PRO A 1045 9.18 13.17 -4.61
CA PRO A 1045 9.52 14.58 -4.44
C PRO A 1045 10.38 14.77 -3.18
N CYS A 1046 11.38 15.65 -3.27
CA CYS A 1046 12.29 15.91 -2.15
C CYS A 1046 11.96 17.19 -1.35
N TRP A 1047 10.95 17.96 -1.73
CA TRP A 1047 10.61 19.28 -1.14
C TRP A 1047 9.46 19.32 -0.13
N PRO A 1048 8.48 18.38 -0.07
CA PRO A 1048 7.45 18.43 0.98
C PRO A 1048 8.06 18.32 2.37
N ARG A 1049 7.44 18.98 3.37
CA ARG A 1049 7.96 19.10 4.75
C ARG A 1049 8.59 17.83 5.31
N ARG A 1050 7.85 16.71 5.33
CA ARG A 1050 8.37 15.45 5.89
C ARG A 1050 9.43 14.83 4.97
N LEU A 1051 9.20 14.88 3.67
CA LEU A 1051 10.10 14.34 2.65
C LEU A 1051 11.39 15.14 2.47
N ARG A 1052 11.57 16.28 3.13
CA ARG A 1052 12.87 16.99 3.25
C ARG A 1052 13.78 16.40 4.31
N ASN A 1053 13.20 15.77 5.33
CA ASN A 1053 13.97 15.22 6.42
C ASN A 1053 14.54 13.85 6.04
N GLN A 1054 15.87 13.70 6.14
CA GLN A 1054 16.55 12.45 5.79
C GLN A 1054 16.05 11.23 6.58
N THR A 1055 15.70 11.40 7.86
CA THR A 1055 15.17 10.30 8.68
C THR A 1055 13.83 9.80 8.14
N PHE A 1056 12.97 10.70 7.67
CA PHE A 1056 11.70 10.31 7.07
C PHE A 1056 11.88 9.71 5.67
N ARG A 1057 12.86 10.19 4.88
CA ARG A 1057 13.24 9.55 3.61
C ARG A 1057 13.67 8.10 3.83
N ASN A 1058 14.51 7.85 4.83
CA ASN A 1058 14.93 6.49 5.18
C ASN A 1058 13.73 5.60 5.57
N LEU A 1059 12.74 6.14 6.31
CA LEU A 1059 11.49 5.43 6.59
C LEU A 1059 10.72 5.10 5.30
N VAL A 1060 10.60 6.07 4.39
CA VAL A 1060 9.92 5.89 3.10
C VAL A 1060 10.61 4.78 2.29
N GLU A 1061 11.92 4.84 2.15
CA GLU A 1061 12.72 3.84 1.44
C GLU A 1061 12.59 2.45 2.06
N LYS A 1062 12.70 2.34 3.39
CA LYS A 1062 12.51 1.08 4.13
C LYS A 1062 11.09 0.53 3.92
N THR A 1063 10.08 1.39 3.93
CA THR A 1063 8.68 0.99 3.71
C THR A 1063 8.50 0.48 2.29
N ILE A 1064 9.03 1.18 1.27
CA ILE A 1064 9.01 0.72 -0.12
C ILE A 1064 9.68 -0.67 -0.23
N GLN A 1065 10.88 -0.84 0.33
CA GLN A 1065 11.60 -2.11 0.25
C GLN A 1065 10.90 -3.27 0.98
N THR A 1066 10.19 -2.99 2.07
CA THR A 1066 9.52 -4.01 2.89
C THR A 1066 8.15 -4.40 2.33
N GLU A 1067 7.44 -3.46 1.71
CA GLU A 1067 6.04 -3.64 1.29
C GLU A 1067 5.90 -4.05 -0.18
N PHE A 1068 6.94 -3.85 -1.01
CA PHE A 1068 6.93 -4.31 -2.39
C PHE A 1068 7.11 -5.84 -2.48
N PRO A 1069 6.57 -6.48 -3.54
CA PRO A 1069 6.80 -7.92 -3.75
C PRO A 1069 8.29 -8.26 -3.78
N ALA A 1070 8.69 -9.31 -3.06
CA ALA A 1070 10.11 -9.61 -2.81
C ALA A 1070 10.96 -9.89 -4.06
N HIS A 1071 10.34 -10.25 -5.18
CA HIS A 1071 11.01 -10.49 -6.46
C HIS A 1071 11.12 -9.23 -7.32
N ILE A 1072 10.49 -8.12 -6.92
CA ILE A 1072 10.51 -6.85 -7.65
C ILE A 1072 11.62 -5.95 -7.10
N GLN A 1073 12.52 -5.54 -7.98
CA GLN A 1073 13.57 -4.60 -7.66
C GLN A 1073 13.09 -3.16 -7.88
N VAL A 1074 13.19 -2.34 -6.83
CA VAL A 1074 12.76 -0.93 -6.85
C VAL A 1074 13.96 -0.01 -6.91
N ARG A 1075 14.05 0.83 -7.95
CA ARG A 1075 14.99 1.95 -8.04
C ARG A 1075 14.34 3.21 -7.50
N ILE A 1076 14.83 3.72 -6.37
CA ILE A 1076 14.25 4.90 -5.71
C ILE A 1076 14.99 6.16 -6.19
N LYS A 1077 14.25 7.17 -6.64
CA LYS A 1077 14.79 8.45 -7.13
C LYS A 1077 14.10 9.63 -6.46
N TRP A 1078 14.83 10.31 -5.58
CA TRP A 1078 14.40 11.59 -4.99
C TRP A 1078 14.74 12.74 -5.92
N VAL A 1079 13.75 13.49 -6.37
CA VAL A 1079 13.92 14.54 -7.38
C VAL A 1079 13.44 15.90 -6.88
N GLY A 1080 14.10 16.96 -7.38
CA GLY A 1080 13.70 18.36 -7.19
C GLY A 1080 12.43 18.73 -7.94
N LEU A 1081 11.92 19.94 -7.72
CA LEU A 1081 10.64 20.41 -8.24
C LEU A 1081 10.62 20.53 -9.77
N GLN A 1082 11.66 21.12 -10.37
CA GLN A 1082 11.79 21.24 -11.83
C GLN A 1082 11.96 19.87 -12.49
N GLU A 1083 12.75 18.99 -11.88
CA GLU A 1083 13.02 17.66 -12.39
C GLU A 1083 11.76 16.79 -12.35
N MET A 1084 11.00 16.84 -11.26
CA MET A 1084 9.68 16.20 -11.16
C MET A 1084 8.71 16.76 -12.20
N ARG A 1085 8.62 18.09 -12.38
CA ARG A 1085 7.71 18.69 -13.36
C ARG A 1085 8.00 18.20 -14.79
N ALA A 1086 9.28 18.10 -15.14
CA ALA A 1086 9.70 17.56 -16.44
C ALA A 1086 9.33 16.08 -16.58
N PHE A 1087 9.52 15.28 -15.53
CA PHE A 1087 9.12 13.88 -15.50
C PHE A 1087 7.59 13.69 -15.61
N GLU A 1088 6.80 14.38 -14.78
CA GLU A 1088 5.34 14.27 -14.73
C GLU A 1088 4.68 14.64 -16.06
N THR A 1089 5.24 15.63 -16.78
CA THR A 1089 4.76 16.00 -18.12
C THR A 1089 4.92 14.84 -19.11
N LEU A 1090 6.05 14.14 -19.07
CA LEU A 1090 6.31 13.00 -19.97
C LEU A 1090 5.53 11.75 -19.53
N TYR A 1091 5.45 11.53 -18.22
CA TYR A 1091 4.75 10.39 -17.65
C TYR A 1091 3.25 10.45 -17.90
N SER A 1092 2.59 11.60 -17.64
CA SER A 1092 1.16 11.80 -17.95
C SER A 1092 0.85 11.60 -19.43
N ASN A 1093 1.66 12.17 -20.32
CA ASN A 1093 1.53 11.98 -21.77
C ASN A 1093 1.67 10.51 -22.20
N TRP A 1094 2.58 9.76 -21.57
CA TRP A 1094 2.76 8.33 -21.84
C TRP A 1094 1.56 7.50 -21.34
N LEU A 1095 1.04 7.81 -20.14
CA LEU A 1095 -0.16 7.16 -19.62
C LEU A 1095 -1.37 7.40 -20.52
N ASP A 1096 -1.57 8.63 -21.01
CA ASP A 1096 -2.64 8.97 -21.95
C ASP A 1096 -2.53 8.18 -23.26
N GLU A 1097 -1.31 8.01 -23.79
CA GLU A 1097 -1.07 7.21 -24.99
C GLU A 1097 -1.38 5.73 -24.76
N MET A 1098 -0.97 5.17 -23.61
CA MET A 1098 -1.26 3.78 -23.21
C MET A 1098 -2.76 3.52 -23.05
N ALA A 1099 -3.51 4.49 -22.51
CA ALA A 1099 -4.95 4.37 -22.31
C ALA A 1099 -5.75 4.44 -23.61
N GLN A 1100 -5.24 5.15 -24.61
CA GLN A 1100 -5.94 5.37 -25.88
C GLN A 1100 -5.56 4.34 -26.95
N ASN A 1101 -4.37 3.76 -26.87
CA ASN A 1101 -3.82 2.87 -27.88
C ASN A 1101 -3.35 1.56 -27.25
N GLU A 1102 -3.71 0.43 -27.86
CA GLU A 1102 -3.28 -0.91 -27.41
C GLU A 1102 -1.75 -1.06 -27.44
N MET A 1103 -1.09 -0.30 -28.34
CA MET A 1103 0.36 -0.21 -28.46
C MET A 1103 0.78 1.27 -28.51
N PRO A 1104 1.58 1.75 -27.54
CA PRO A 1104 2.00 3.16 -27.50
C PRO A 1104 3.09 3.42 -28.56
N ARG A 1105 3.00 4.57 -29.24
CA ARG A 1105 4.01 4.98 -30.23
C ARG A 1105 5.32 5.38 -29.57
N TYR A 1106 6.45 5.07 -30.22
CA TYR A 1106 7.79 5.40 -29.71
C TYR A 1106 8.05 6.90 -29.56
N GLU A 1107 7.36 7.75 -30.33
CA GLU A 1107 7.40 9.21 -30.16
C GLU A 1107 7.01 9.65 -28.73
N MET A 1108 6.16 8.86 -28.05
CA MET A 1108 5.68 9.13 -26.69
C MET A 1108 6.45 8.31 -25.64
N VAL A 1109 6.88 7.09 -25.97
CA VAL A 1109 7.63 6.21 -25.04
C VAL A 1109 9.09 6.66 -24.88
N ASN A 1110 9.79 6.98 -25.98
CA ASN A 1110 11.21 7.29 -25.95
C ASN A 1110 11.57 8.45 -25.00
N PRO A 1111 10.83 9.60 -24.99
CA PRO A 1111 11.13 10.68 -24.07
C PRO A 1111 11.06 10.28 -22.60
N LEU A 1112 10.13 9.40 -22.21
CA LEU A 1112 10.01 8.92 -20.84
C LEU A 1112 11.19 8.01 -20.47
N VAL A 1113 11.57 7.08 -21.35
CA VAL A 1113 12.73 6.20 -21.18
C VAL A 1113 14.02 7.04 -21.05
N ASP A 1114 14.22 8.00 -21.94
CA ASP A 1114 15.36 8.92 -21.91
C ASP A 1114 15.39 9.73 -20.60
N LYS A 1115 14.22 10.17 -20.12
CA LYS A 1115 14.10 10.88 -18.84
C LYS A 1115 14.46 10.01 -17.64
N LEU A 1116 13.99 8.76 -17.59
CA LEU A 1116 14.33 7.81 -16.52
C LEU A 1116 15.82 7.45 -16.49
N ASN A 1117 16.44 7.38 -17.66
CA ASN A 1117 17.87 7.15 -17.81
C ASN A 1117 18.72 8.33 -17.33
N ALA A 1118 18.22 9.55 -17.46
CA ALA A 1118 18.94 10.80 -17.15
C ALA A 1118 18.42 11.52 -15.91
N ILE A 1119 17.57 10.87 -15.10
CA ILE A 1119 16.89 11.50 -13.96
C ILE A 1119 17.91 11.94 -12.90
N GLN A 1120 17.88 13.22 -12.54
CA GLN A 1120 18.84 13.79 -11.59
C GLN A 1120 18.33 13.74 -10.14
N PRO A 1121 19.14 13.29 -9.18
CA PRO A 1121 18.76 13.33 -7.78
C PRO A 1121 18.67 14.78 -7.28
N CYS A 1122 17.95 14.97 -6.17
CA CYS A 1122 17.75 16.28 -5.52
C CYS A 1122 19.02 16.87 -4.86
N THR A 1123 20.19 16.22 -4.97
CA THR A 1123 21.44 16.69 -4.38
C THR A 1123 22.11 17.74 -5.26
N CYS A 1124 22.72 18.75 -4.63
CA CYS A 1124 23.43 19.81 -5.33
C CYS A 1124 24.92 19.82 -5.02
N ASP A 1125 25.72 19.39 -6.00
CA ASP A 1125 27.18 19.35 -5.91
C ASP A 1125 27.85 20.62 -6.47
N GLU A 1126 27.06 21.55 -7.00
CA GLU A 1126 27.56 22.83 -7.51
C GLU A 1126 27.75 23.85 -6.37
N ASP A 1127 28.84 24.61 -6.43
CA ASP A 1127 29.10 25.70 -5.49
C ASP A 1127 28.14 26.89 -5.77
N CYS A 1128 27.03 26.91 -5.04
CA CYS A 1128 25.99 27.93 -5.14
C CYS A 1128 26.31 29.22 -4.36
N THR A 1129 27.50 29.35 -3.76
CA THR A 1129 27.91 30.53 -2.97
C THR A 1129 28.26 31.76 -3.84
N GLY A 1130 28.24 31.62 -5.16
CA GLY A 1130 28.63 32.66 -6.10
C GLY A 1130 27.58 33.75 -6.37
N ALA A 1131 27.19 34.53 -5.35
CA ALA A 1131 26.82 35.96 -5.45
C ALA A 1131 26.24 36.50 -4.13
N SER A 1132 27.12 36.92 -3.21
CA SER A 1132 26.80 37.97 -2.23
C SER A 1132 26.70 39.34 -2.90
#